data_AF-A0A537I4Z6-F1
#
_entry.id   AF-A0A537I4Z6-F1
#
_cell.length_a   1.000
_cell.length_b   1.000
_cell.length_c   1.000
_cell.angle_alpha   90.00
_cell.angle_beta   90.00
_cell.angle_gamma   90.00
#
_symmetry.space_group_name_H-M   'P 1'
#
loop_
_entity.id
_entity.type
_entity.pdbx_description
1 polymer ?
#
loop_
_entity_poly.entity_id
_entity_poly.type
_entity_poly.pdbx_seq_one_letter_code
_entity_poly.pdbx_strand_id
1 'polypeptide(L)'
;MKNKLLTGIIVLLAFSACNQKTETRVLVFSKTQGFRHSSIPNGKAALLKLGTENNWKVDTTEDASVFTEDNLKKYAAVIFLSTTGNVLNTYQETAFERYIQAGGGFVGIHSATDTEYDWIWYARMVGGNFESHPKPQEAKLIVTDKNHPSTKHLGDTWTKTDEWYNFKNMNKDVKVLLKIDETSYEGGKHNNDHPMAWYHDYDGGRAFYTELGHTEESYTDSVYLKHITGGIQYAIGENKKLDYANVKSQYPPDSTKISKTVLTKGEFYEPTEMTVLPNLDILIVQRRGEILLYKNETKELKQAGFLKVYFRSLKDTTVNAEEGLLGIAKDPNYAKNNHVFIFYSPADTSVNRLSRFTVKDDKIDMSSEKIVLQFYSQREICCHTGGSIAFGPDGLLYVSTGDNSTPFDQPKKPFVNRGFAPIDDRPGFEQYDARRTASNSNDLRGKIIRLKINEDGTYTIPDGNLFAKDQPNTKPEIYVMGNRNPYRISVDQKNSYLYWGEVGPDSDKDSFATRGPRGYDEINQARSAGYFGWPLFVGKNFPYYKYDYNTGKTGEKFDPLKPVNDSRNNTGIKELPAVAQPFIWYPYGNSPDFPQTATGGRTAMAGPVYYADLFPDKTRMPEYYNGKLFIYEWMRNWIKAVTLQPNGDFYRMEPFLENVKFAAPVDMELGPDGKLYILEYGTGWFSKNKDSGLSRIDFK
;
A
#
# COMPACT_ATOMS: atom_id res chain seq x y z
N MET A 1 -74.70 -58.30 24.60
CA MET A 1 -75.05 -57.99 23.19
C MET A 1 -74.81 -56.52 22.94
N LYS A 2 -74.06 -56.16 21.87
CA LYS A 2 -74.09 -54.90 21.06
C LYS A 2 -73.97 -53.57 21.84
N ASN A 3 -73.20 -52.53 21.48
CA ASN A 3 -72.53 -52.14 20.25
C ASN A 3 -71.52 -51.00 20.55
N LYS A 4 -70.53 -50.88 19.67
CA LYS A 4 -69.48 -49.85 19.48
C LYS A 4 -69.96 -48.38 19.56
N LEU A 5 -69.09 -47.43 19.99
CA LEU A 5 -68.35 -46.47 19.13
C LEU A 5 -67.46 -45.47 19.94
N LEU A 6 -66.30 -45.15 19.33
CA LEU A 6 -65.35 -44.02 19.46
C LEU A 6 -65.70 -42.84 20.41
N THR A 7 -64.74 -42.17 21.08
CA THR A 7 -63.73 -41.31 20.44
C THR A 7 -62.63 -40.93 21.44
N GLY A 8 -61.35 -41.09 21.05
CA GLY A 8 -60.20 -40.57 21.78
C GLY A 8 -59.84 -39.16 21.33
N ILE A 9 -59.62 -38.25 22.28
CA ILE A 9 -59.09 -36.90 22.04
C ILE A 9 -57.57 -36.98 22.12
N ILE A 10 -56.90 -36.87 20.97
CA ILE A 10 -55.46 -36.59 20.87
C ILE A 10 -55.31 -35.07 20.83
N VAL A 11 -54.69 -34.50 21.87
CA VAL A 11 -54.23 -33.11 21.89
C VAL A 11 -52.93 -33.05 21.10
N LEU A 12 -53.00 -32.60 19.83
CA LEU A 12 -51.84 -32.24 19.03
C LEU A 12 -51.55 -30.75 19.27
N LEU A 13 -50.57 -30.49 20.14
CA LEU A 13 -49.89 -29.19 20.23
C LEU A 13 -49.08 -28.99 18.95
N ALA A 14 -49.66 -28.30 17.97
CA ALA A 14 -48.92 -27.77 16.85
C ALA A 14 -48.02 -26.61 17.34
N PHE A 15 -46.73 -26.89 17.53
CA PHE A 15 -45.71 -25.85 17.51
C PHE A 15 -45.62 -25.30 16.07
N SER A 16 -46.50 -24.35 15.73
CA SER A 16 -46.25 -23.45 14.63
C SER A 16 -45.10 -22.53 15.06
N ALA A 17 -43.88 -22.91 14.68
CA ALA A 17 -42.79 -21.96 14.58
C ALA A 17 -43.22 -20.92 13.53
N CYS A 18 -43.77 -19.81 13.99
CA CYS A 18 -43.98 -18.62 13.17
C CYS A 18 -42.61 -18.12 12.72
N ASN A 19 -42.14 -18.60 11.56
CA ASN A 19 -41.18 -17.87 10.75
C ASN A 19 -41.88 -16.58 10.31
N GLN A 20 -41.77 -15.51 11.10
CA GLN A 20 -42.13 -14.17 10.65
C GLN A 20 -41.23 -13.83 9.47
N LYS A 21 -41.72 -14.04 8.24
CA LYS A 21 -41.09 -13.50 7.04
C LYS A 21 -41.05 -11.98 7.20
N THR A 22 -39.86 -11.44 7.34
CA THR A 22 -39.61 -10.00 7.33
C THR A 22 -40.09 -9.42 5.99
N GLU A 23 -40.59 -8.19 6.00
CA GLU A 23 -40.92 -7.47 4.78
C GLU A 23 -39.69 -7.42 3.87
N THR A 24 -39.82 -7.88 2.63
CA THR A 24 -38.71 -7.84 1.67
C THR A 24 -38.50 -6.41 1.20
N ARG A 25 -37.31 -5.87 1.42
CA ARG A 25 -36.92 -4.53 0.99
C ARG A 25 -35.57 -4.57 0.29
N VAL A 26 -35.40 -3.82 -0.80
CA VAL A 26 -34.13 -3.68 -1.52
C VAL A 26 -33.73 -2.22 -1.68
N LEU A 27 -32.44 -1.94 -1.63
CA LEU A 27 -31.86 -0.61 -1.81
C LEU A 27 -31.22 -0.51 -3.19
N VAL A 28 -31.68 0.42 -4.03
CA VAL A 28 -31.03 0.74 -5.31
C VAL A 28 -30.10 1.93 -5.10
N PHE A 29 -28.81 1.68 -5.21
CA PHE A 29 -27.75 2.67 -5.13
C PHE A 29 -27.15 2.94 -6.51
N SER A 30 -27.07 4.20 -6.92
CA SER A 30 -26.61 4.57 -8.27
C SER A 30 -25.70 5.80 -8.28
N LYS A 31 -24.90 6.00 -7.22
CA LYS A 31 -23.91 7.08 -7.18
C LYS A 31 -22.80 6.80 -8.19
N THR A 32 -22.31 7.86 -8.84
CA THR A 32 -21.18 7.81 -9.77
C THR A 32 -20.14 8.85 -9.36
N GLN A 33 -18.87 8.49 -9.42
CA GLN A 33 -17.70 9.40 -9.38
C GLN A 33 -16.87 9.30 -10.67
N GLY A 34 -17.25 8.40 -11.58
CA GLY A 34 -16.72 8.32 -12.95
C GLY A 34 -17.81 8.65 -13.99
N PHE A 35 -17.85 7.87 -15.07
CA PHE A 35 -18.85 8.05 -16.13
C PHE A 35 -20.28 7.86 -15.60
N ARG A 36 -21.21 8.68 -16.10
CA ARG A 36 -22.62 8.61 -15.71
C ARG A 36 -23.46 8.11 -16.88
N HIS A 37 -24.02 6.91 -16.73
CA HIS A 37 -24.87 6.27 -17.72
C HIS A 37 -26.26 6.94 -17.82
N SER A 38 -26.76 7.17 -19.04
CA SER A 38 -28.09 7.78 -19.26
C SER A 38 -29.24 6.86 -18.83
N SER A 39 -28.99 5.55 -18.72
CA SER A 39 -29.98 4.55 -18.36
C SER A 39 -30.31 4.44 -16.87
N ILE A 40 -29.56 5.12 -15.99
CA ILE A 40 -29.78 5.10 -14.54
C ILE A 40 -31.23 5.47 -14.15
N PRO A 41 -31.85 6.55 -14.67
CA PRO A 41 -33.24 6.87 -14.36
C PRO A 41 -34.22 5.77 -14.79
N ASN A 42 -34.01 5.17 -15.97
CA ASN A 42 -34.84 4.09 -16.50
C ASN A 42 -34.72 2.84 -15.62
N GLY A 43 -33.50 2.51 -15.19
CA GLY A 43 -33.26 1.40 -14.27
C GLY A 43 -33.91 1.58 -12.91
N LYS A 44 -33.85 2.77 -12.31
CA LYS A 44 -34.57 3.06 -11.06
C LYS A 44 -36.07 2.87 -11.22
N ALA A 45 -36.66 3.42 -12.29
CA ALA A 45 -38.08 3.30 -12.57
C ALA A 45 -38.51 1.83 -12.78
N ALA A 46 -37.73 1.05 -13.53
CA ALA A 46 -37.98 -0.36 -13.74
C ALA A 46 -37.89 -1.17 -12.44
N LEU A 47 -36.88 -0.92 -11.60
CA LEU A 47 -36.72 -1.63 -10.33
C LEU A 47 -37.85 -1.31 -9.34
N LEU A 48 -38.32 -0.07 -9.28
CA LEU A 48 -39.52 0.30 -8.50
C LEU A 48 -40.77 -0.47 -8.96
N LYS A 49 -40.97 -0.57 -10.28
CA LYS A 49 -42.06 -1.34 -10.87
C LYS A 49 -41.94 -2.83 -10.53
N LEU A 50 -40.76 -3.42 -10.73
CA LEU A 50 -40.49 -4.83 -10.40
C LEU A 50 -40.70 -5.12 -8.91
N GLY A 51 -40.34 -4.20 -8.03
CA GLY A 51 -40.62 -4.30 -6.61
C GLY A 51 -42.12 -4.44 -6.33
N THR A 52 -42.94 -3.60 -6.95
CA THR A 52 -44.40 -3.68 -6.83
C THR A 52 -44.93 -5.03 -7.32
N GLU A 53 -44.45 -5.50 -8.48
CA GLU A 53 -44.88 -6.77 -9.10
C GLU A 53 -44.45 -8.01 -8.28
N ASN A 54 -43.36 -7.92 -7.51
CA ASN A 54 -42.80 -9.03 -6.74
C ASN A 54 -43.01 -8.89 -5.21
N ASN A 55 -43.80 -7.91 -4.76
CA ASN A 55 -44.03 -7.59 -3.35
C ASN A 55 -42.74 -7.27 -2.55
N TRP A 56 -41.84 -6.48 -3.15
CA TRP A 56 -40.67 -5.90 -2.49
C TRP A 56 -40.85 -4.39 -2.34
N LYS A 57 -40.48 -3.84 -1.18
CA LYS A 57 -40.24 -2.40 -1.08
C LYS A 57 -38.91 -2.05 -1.71
N VAL A 58 -38.88 -0.97 -2.48
CA VAL A 58 -37.68 -0.52 -3.19
C VAL A 58 -37.42 0.92 -2.79
N ASP A 59 -36.27 1.16 -2.18
CA ASP A 59 -35.76 2.51 -1.94
C ASP A 59 -34.65 2.80 -2.96
N THR A 60 -34.56 4.03 -3.47
CA THR A 60 -33.50 4.42 -4.41
C THR A 60 -32.75 5.63 -3.91
N THR A 61 -31.43 5.67 -4.06
CA THR A 61 -30.59 6.79 -3.60
C THR A 61 -29.28 6.89 -4.38
N GLU A 62 -28.71 8.10 -4.38
CA GLU A 62 -27.33 8.38 -4.80
C GLU A 62 -26.48 8.89 -3.61
N ASP A 63 -27.08 8.97 -2.41
CA ASP A 63 -26.39 9.41 -1.20
C ASP A 63 -25.72 8.21 -0.51
N ALA A 64 -24.39 8.23 -0.44
CA ALA A 64 -23.60 7.19 0.22
C ALA A 64 -23.75 7.22 1.76
N SER A 65 -24.25 8.31 2.36
CA SER A 65 -24.44 8.43 3.81
C SER A 65 -25.37 7.36 4.39
N VAL A 66 -26.18 6.72 3.53
CA VAL A 66 -27.09 5.63 3.91
C VAL A 66 -26.38 4.30 4.18
N PHE A 67 -25.10 4.17 3.83
CA PHE A 67 -24.29 2.98 4.07
C PHE A 67 -23.81 2.96 5.53
N THR A 68 -24.77 2.67 6.41
CA THR A 68 -24.55 2.43 7.83
C THR A 68 -25.19 1.10 8.20
N GLU A 69 -24.63 0.38 9.16
CA GLU A 69 -25.21 -0.90 9.61
C GLU A 69 -26.67 -0.78 10.03
N ASP A 70 -27.03 0.30 10.75
CA ASP A 70 -28.40 0.55 11.19
C ASP A 70 -29.40 0.74 10.04
N ASN A 71 -28.95 1.27 8.92
CA ASN A 71 -29.79 1.42 7.76
C ASN A 71 -29.79 0.16 6.89
N LEU A 72 -28.61 -0.41 6.64
CA LEU A 72 -28.44 -1.59 5.77
C LEU A 72 -29.17 -2.83 6.32
N LYS A 73 -29.30 -2.98 7.64
CA LYS A 73 -30.03 -4.11 8.26
C LYS A 73 -31.52 -4.20 7.88
N LYS A 74 -32.07 -3.17 7.25
CA LYS A 74 -33.46 -3.13 6.75
C LYS A 74 -33.63 -3.84 5.40
N TYR A 75 -32.53 -4.09 4.67
CA TYR A 75 -32.57 -4.51 3.27
C TYR A 75 -32.14 -5.95 3.10
N ALA A 76 -32.92 -6.72 2.35
CA ALA A 76 -32.58 -8.08 1.96
C ALA A 76 -31.48 -8.12 0.88
N ALA A 77 -31.45 -7.12 0.00
CA ALA A 77 -30.38 -6.93 -0.98
C ALA A 77 -30.11 -5.45 -1.27
N VAL A 78 -28.86 -5.14 -1.61
CA VAL A 78 -28.41 -3.85 -2.14
C VAL A 78 -28.03 -4.01 -3.61
N ILE A 79 -28.59 -3.16 -4.46
CA ILE A 79 -28.41 -3.15 -5.91
C ILE A 79 -27.53 -1.96 -6.28
N PHE A 80 -26.36 -2.22 -6.85
CA PHE A 80 -25.51 -1.20 -7.47
C PHE A 80 -25.92 -1.09 -8.94
N LEU A 81 -26.67 -0.04 -9.26
CA LEU A 81 -27.19 0.24 -10.59
C LEU A 81 -26.26 1.22 -11.31
N SER A 82 -25.41 0.68 -12.18
CA SER A 82 -24.49 1.45 -13.02
C SER A 82 -23.68 2.50 -12.25
N THR A 83 -23.19 2.12 -11.06
CA THR A 83 -22.23 2.91 -10.27
C THR A 83 -20.89 2.98 -11.00
N THR A 84 -20.07 4.00 -10.74
CA THR A 84 -18.72 4.12 -11.32
C THR A 84 -17.78 4.87 -10.38
N GLY A 85 -16.50 4.51 -10.36
CA GLY A 85 -15.47 5.13 -9.53
C GLY A 85 -15.50 4.70 -8.05
N ASN A 86 -14.85 5.47 -7.17
CA ASN A 86 -14.84 5.22 -5.72
C ASN A 86 -15.98 6.01 -5.07
N VAL A 87 -17.02 5.32 -4.61
CA VAL A 87 -18.33 5.90 -4.24
C VAL A 87 -18.59 5.85 -2.73
N LEU A 88 -17.89 4.98 -1.99
CA LEU A 88 -17.97 4.76 -0.55
C LEU A 88 -16.64 5.14 0.14
N ASN A 89 -16.72 5.75 1.31
CA ASN A 89 -15.54 5.91 2.18
C ASN A 89 -15.31 4.65 3.05
N THR A 90 -14.19 4.59 3.77
CA THR A 90 -13.80 3.43 4.59
C THR A 90 -14.85 2.99 5.62
N TYR A 91 -15.57 3.94 6.21
CA TYR A 91 -16.63 3.61 7.16
C TYR A 91 -17.82 2.95 6.45
N GLN A 92 -18.19 3.47 5.28
CA GLN A 92 -19.28 2.95 4.44
C GLN A 92 -18.93 1.60 3.82
N GLU A 93 -17.69 1.43 3.32
CA GLU A 93 -17.14 0.15 2.89
C GLU A 93 -17.25 -0.88 4.02
N THR A 94 -16.82 -0.51 5.23
CA THR A 94 -16.90 -1.39 6.40
C THR A 94 -18.34 -1.74 6.74
N ALA A 95 -19.27 -0.77 6.73
CA ALA A 95 -20.68 -1.05 6.96
C ALA A 95 -21.25 -2.04 5.93
N PHE A 96 -20.80 -1.95 4.67
CA PHE A 96 -21.23 -2.83 3.60
C PHE A 96 -20.61 -4.23 3.67
N GLU A 97 -19.32 -4.34 4.00
CA GLU A 97 -18.64 -5.59 4.36
C GLU A 97 -19.41 -6.33 5.47
N ARG A 98 -19.72 -5.62 6.56
CA ARG A 98 -20.45 -6.15 7.70
C ARG A 98 -21.88 -6.58 7.33
N TYR A 99 -22.54 -5.84 6.44
CA TYR A 99 -23.86 -6.19 5.91
C TYR A 99 -23.85 -7.52 5.13
N ILE A 100 -22.86 -7.71 4.25
CA ILE A 100 -22.70 -8.97 3.49
C ILE A 100 -22.33 -10.12 4.44
N GLN A 101 -21.43 -9.89 5.39
CA GLN A 101 -21.06 -10.86 6.44
C GLN A 101 -22.24 -11.31 7.30
N ALA A 102 -23.21 -10.42 7.53
CA ALA A 102 -24.43 -10.74 8.25
C ALA A 102 -25.46 -11.51 7.39
N GLY A 103 -25.17 -11.79 6.12
CA GLY A 103 -26.03 -12.55 5.21
C GLY A 103 -26.79 -11.71 4.18
N GLY A 104 -26.43 -10.43 4.02
CA GLY A 104 -27.03 -9.51 3.05
C GLY A 104 -26.78 -9.93 1.59
N GLY A 105 -27.69 -9.55 0.70
CA GLY A 105 -27.58 -9.78 -0.74
C GLY A 105 -26.95 -8.60 -1.50
N PHE A 106 -26.21 -8.89 -2.55
CA PHE A 106 -25.67 -7.90 -3.49
C PHE A 106 -26.10 -8.21 -4.92
N VAL A 107 -26.44 -7.16 -5.66
CA VAL A 107 -26.71 -7.20 -7.10
C VAL A 107 -25.90 -6.09 -7.76
N GLY A 108 -24.98 -6.43 -8.65
CA GLY A 108 -24.33 -5.47 -9.53
C GLY A 108 -24.98 -5.49 -10.92
N ILE A 109 -25.29 -4.31 -11.46
CA ILE A 109 -25.83 -4.14 -12.82
C ILE A 109 -24.89 -3.25 -13.62
N HIS A 110 -24.53 -3.71 -14.81
CA HIS A 110 -23.68 -3.04 -15.78
C HIS A 110 -22.35 -2.56 -15.18
N SER A 111 -22.18 -1.24 -15.01
CA SER A 111 -20.91 -0.65 -14.60
C SER A 111 -20.55 -0.85 -13.12
N ALA A 112 -21.29 -1.67 -12.36
CA ALA A 112 -20.93 -2.03 -11.00
C ALA A 112 -19.51 -2.64 -10.88
N THR A 113 -18.95 -3.22 -11.95
CA THR A 113 -17.54 -3.68 -12.03
C THR A 113 -16.52 -2.55 -12.28
N ASP A 114 -16.99 -1.37 -12.68
CA ASP A 114 -16.22 -0.11 -12.81
C ASP A 114 -16.29 0.72 -11.51
N THR A 115 -16.48 0.05 -10.37
CA THR A 115 -16.67 0.68 -9.05
C THR A 115 -15.70 0.09 -8.03
N GLU A 116 -15.20 0.93 -7.11
CA GLU A 116 -14.33 0.54 -5.98
C GLU A 116 -13.11 -0.34 -6.35
N TYR A 117 -12.35 0.06 -7.38
CA TYR A 117 -11.12 -0.63 -7.81
C TYR A 117 -10.11 -0.88 -6.70
N ASP A 118 -10.09 0.02 -5.73
CA ASP A 118 -9.16 0.06 -4.58
C ASP A 118 -9.54 -0.90 -3.47
N TRP A 119 -10.74 -1.45 -3.53
CA TRP A 119 -11.31 -2.31 -2.52
C TRP A 119 -11.36 -3.74 -3.07
N ILE A 120 -10.24 -4.46 -2.90
CA ILE A 120 -10.08 -5.84 -3.41
C ILE A 120 -11.23 -6.75 -2.95
N TRP A 121 -11.74 -6.54 -1.74
CA TRP A 121 -12.88 -7.28 -1.22
C TRP A 121 -14.14 -7.08 -2.09
N TYR A 122 -14.42 -5.85 -2.52
CA TYR A 122 -15.53 -5.57 -3.43
C TYR A 122 -15.28 -6.18 -4.80
N ALA A 123 -14.07 -6.03 -5.36
CA ALA A 123 -13.70 -6.65 -6.64
C ALA A 123 -13.96 -8.18 -6.65
N ARG A 124 -13.65 -8.85 -5.53
CA ARG A 124 -13.94 -10.29 -5.35
C ARG A 124 -15.43 -10.57 -5.19
N MET A 125 -16.18 -9.71 -4.49
CA MET A 125 -17.64 -9.84 -4.32
C MET A 125 -18.37 -9.66 -5.66
N VAL A 126 -18.10 -8.58 -6.39
CA VAL A 126 -18.72 -8.31 -7.70
C VAL A 126 -18.25 -9.32 -8.74
N GLY A 127 -17.03 -9.87 -8.60
CA GLY A 127 -16.53 -11.02 -9.35
C GLY A 127 -15.57 -10.70 -10.49
N GLY A 128 -15.26 -9.41 -10.71
CA GLY A 128 -14.29 -8.93 -11.70
C GLY A 128 -14.22 -7.41 -11.73
N ASN A 129 -13.16 -6.84 -12.31
CA ASN A 129 -13.05 -5.41 -12.53
C ASN A 129 -13.20 -5.08 -14.02
N PHE A 130 -13.81 -3.95 -14.34
CA PHE A 130 -13.78 -3.41 -15.70
C PHE A 130 -12.34 -3.16 -16.16
N GLU A 131 -12.07 -3.48 -17.43
CA GLU A 131 -10.80 -3.21 -18.10
C GLU A 131 -10.96 -2.27 -19.29
N SER A 132 -11.91 -2.55 -20.19
CA SER A 132 -12.19 -1.76 -21.39
C SER A 132 -13.51 -2.21 -22.03
N HIS A 133 -14.02 -1.48 -23.02
CA HIS A 133 -15.14 -1.93 -23.84
C HIS A 133 -14.95 -1.46 -25.30
N PRO A 134 -15.52 -2.15 -26.31
CA PRO A 134 -15.64 -1.63 -27.66
C PRO A 134 -16.84 -0.67 -27.78
N LYS A 135 -17.13 -0.21 -28.99
CA LYS A 135 -18.38 0.51 -29.28
C LYS A 135 -19.59 -0.39 -28.93
N PRO A 136 -20.70 0.19 -28.44
CA PRO A 136 -21.96 -0.55 -28.27
C PRO A 136 -22.39 -1.19 -29.59
N GLN A 137 -22.80 -2.46 -29.53
CA GLN A 137 -23.14 -3.24 -30.72
C GLN A 137 -23.98 -4.47 -30.33
N GLU A 138 -24.61 -5.09 -31.32
CA GLU A 138 -25.31 -6.35 -31.13
C GLU A 138 -24.31 -7.49 -30.92
N ALA A 139 -24.62 -8.40 -30.00
CA ALA A 139 -23.89 -9.64 -29.81
C ALA A 139 -24.82 -10.77 -29.34
N LYS A 140 -24.33 -11.99 -29.47
CA LYS A 140 -25.03 -13.21 -29.06
C LYS A 140 -24.47 -13.70 -27.73
N LEU A 141 -25.34 -13.80 -26.73
CA LEU A 141 -25.04 -14.41 -25.44
C LEU A 141 -25.36 -15.91 -25.48
N ILE A 142 -24.54 -16.70 -24.79
CA ILE A 142 -24.66 -18.15 -24.62
C ILE A 142 -25.08 -18.41 -23.17
N VAL A 143 -26.18 -19.14 -22.98
CA VAL A 143 -26.69 -19.51 -21.65
C VAL A 143 -25.98 -20.75 -21.15
N THR A 144 -25.19 -20.61 -20.10
CA THR A 144 -24.35 -21.69 -19.54
C THR A 144 -25.01 -22.45 -18.39
N ASP A 145 -25.95 -21.83 -17.69
CA ASP A 145 -26.79 -22.46 -16.67
C ASP A 145 -28.25 -22.05 -16.89
N LYS A 146 -29.13 -23.03 -17.11
CA LYS A 146 -30.58 -22.82 -17.34
C LYS A 146 -31.44 -23.12 -16.11
N ASN A 147 -30.85 -23.46 -14.98
CA ASN A 147 -31.57 -23.76 -13.75
C ASN A 147 -31.70 -22.53 -12.85
N HIS A 148 -30.79 -21.56 -12.98
CA HIS A 148 -30.78 -20.36 -12.17
C HIS A 148 -32.02 -19.47 -12.44
N PRO A 149 -32.64 -18.84 -11.42
CA PRO A 149 -33.83 -18.01 -11.60
C PRO A 149 -33.71 -16.89 -12.63
N SER A 150 -32.51 -16.35 -12.83
CA SER A 150 -32.26 -15.27 -13.81
C SER A 150 -32.10 -15.76 -15.26
N THR A 151 -31.95 -17.06 -15.51
CA THR A 151 -31.69 -17.59 -16.85
C THR A 151 -32.63 -18.71 -17.27
N LYS A 152 -33.43 -19.27 -16.35
CA LYS A 152 -34.35 -20.38 -16.64
C LYS A 152 -35.42 -20.10 -17.70
N HIS A 153 -35.71 -18.83 -17.98
CA HIS A 153 -36.66 -18.43 -19.02
C HIS A 153 -35.99 -18.17 -20.39
N LEU A 154 -34.66 -18.23 -20.46
CA LEU A 154 -33.89 -17.99 -21.69
C LEU A 154 -33.73 -19.28 -22.52
N GLY A 155 -33.54 -19.10 -23.83
CA GLY A 155 -33.15 -20.18 -24.74
C GLY A 155 -31.68 -20.58 -24.57
N ASP A 156 -31.12 -21.34 -25.51
CA ASP A 156 -29.66 -21.62 -25.55
C ASP A 156 -28.84 -20.34 -25.77
N THR A 157 -29.41 -19.40 -26.52
CA THR A 157 -28.78 -18.13 -26.88
C THR A 157 -29.73 -16.97 -26.68
N TRP A 158 -29.16 -15.79 -26.44
CA TRP A 158 -29.90 -14.54 -26.34
C TRP A 158 -29.12 -13.43 -27.06
N THR A 159 -29.68 -12.91 -28.16
CA THR A 159 -29.09 -11.80 -28.92
C THR A 159 -29.59 -10.47 -28.37
N LYS A 160 -28.68 -9.51 -28.16
CA LYS A 160 -28.99 -8.19 -27.62
C LYS A 160 -27.97 -7.15 -28.11
N THR A 161 -28.36 -5.89 -28.13
CA THR A 161 -27.45 -4.73 -28.26
C THR A 161 -27.19 -4.12 -26.89
N ASP A 162 -25.92 -4.02 -26.51
CA ASP A 162 -25.45 -3.45 -25.24
C ASP A 162 -23.98 -2.96 -25.37
N GLU A 163 -23.38 -2.46 -24.28
CA GLU A 163 -21.97 -2.04 -24.22
C GLU A 163 -21.08 -3.10 -23.56
N TRP A 164 -20.47 -3.99 -24.37
CA TRP A 164 -19.80 -5.21 -23.89
C TRP A 164 -18.48 -4.99 -23.16
N TYR A 165 -18.45 -5.21 -21.85
CA TYR A 165 -17.24 -5.03 -21.04
C TYR A 165 -16.24 -6.17 -21.17
N ASN A 166 -14.96 -5.82 -21.33
CA ASN A 166 -13.82 -6.68 -21.03
C ASN A 166 -13.44 -6.51 -19.55
N PHE A 167 -13.13 -7.62 -18.90
CA PHE A 167 -12.79 -7.67 -17.48
C PHE A 167 -11.33 -8.05 -17.20
N LYS A 168 -10.81 -7.59 -16.07
CA LYS A 168 -9.57 -8.04 -15.43
C LYS A 168 -9.85 -8.50 -14.00
N ASN A 169 -8.88 -9.18 -13.38
CA ASN A 169 -9.00 -9.67 -11.99
C ASN A 169 -10.24 -10.53 -11.71
N MET A 170 -10.67 -11.33 -12.71
CA MET A 170 -11.85 -12.19 -12.58
C MET A 170 -11.70 -13.15 -11.40
N ASN A 171 -12.74 -13.23 -10.57
CA ASN A 171 -12.82 -14.22 -9.51
C ASN A 171 -13.13 -15.58 -10.12
N LYS A 172 -12.26 -16.58 -9.89
CA LYS A 172 -12.38 -17.92 -10.49
C LYS A 172 -13.48 -18.77 -9.86
N ASP A 173 -13.98 -18.38 -8.69
CA ASP A 173 -14.97 -19.14 -7.93
C ASP A 173 -16.43 -18.79 -8.31
N VAL A 174 -16.63 -17.83 -9.23
CA VAL A 174 -17.97 -17.44 -9.68
C VAL A 174 -18.60 -18.52 -10.56
N LYS A 175 -19.92 -18.65 -10.45
CA LYS A 175 -20.73 -19.52 -11.31
C LYS A 175 -21.28 -18.70 -12.45
N VAL A 176 -20.70 -18.91 -13.64
CA VAL A 176 -21.09 -18.20 -14.86
C VAL A 176 -22.49 -18.64 -15.30
N LEU A 177 -23.32 -17.67 -15.66
CA LEU A 177 -24.69 -17.84 -16.13
C LEU A 177 -24.81 -17.54 -17.63
N LEU A 178 -24.19 -16.45 -18.06
CA LEU A 178 -24.14 -15.99 -19.45
C LEU A 178 -22.68 -15.80 -19.86
N LYS A 179 -22.34 -16.23 -21.08
CA LYS A 179 -21.12 -15.83 -21.79
C LYS A 179 -21.47 -15.06 -23.05
N ILE A 180 -20.58 -14.24 -23.59
CA ILE A 180 -20.72 -13.64 -24.92
C ILE A 180 -19.92 -14.44 -25.95
N ASP A 181 -20.48 -14.59 -27.15
CA ASP A 181 -19.78 -15.16 -28.30
C ASP A 181 -18.93 -14.08 -28.97
N GLU A 182 -17.60 -14.08 -28.75
CA GLU A 182 -16.67 -13.10 -29.35
C GLU A 182 -16.57 -13.21 -30.88
N THR A 183 -17.15 -14.24 -31.51
CA THR A 183 -17.27 -14.30 -32.98
C THR A 183 -18.48 -13.51 -33.51
N SER A 184 -19.39 -13.09 -32.63
CA SER A 184 -20.60 -12.35 -32.98
C SER A 184 -20.47 -10.83 -32.92
N TYR A 185 -19.34 -10.30 -32.42
CA TYR A 185 -19.08 -8.88 -32.28
C TYR A 185 -17.57 -8.56 -32.32
N GLU A 186 -17.20 -7.29 -32.45
CA GLU A 186 -15.79 -6.87 -32.49
C GLU A 186 -15.32 -6.26 -31.17
N GLY A 187 -14.15 -6.68 -30.67
CA GLY A 187 -13.43 -6.05 -29.55
C GLY A 187 -13.38 -6.81 -28.22
N GLY A 188 -13.78 -8.09 -28.22
CA GLY A 188 -13.56 -9.01 -27.10
C GLY A 188 -12.07 -9.31 -26.86
N LYS A 189 -11.71 -9.53 -25.59
CA LYS A 189 -10.33 -9.78 -25.12
C LYS A 189 -10.19 -11.00 -24.21
N HIS A 190 -11.18 -11.89 -24.22
CA HIS A 190 -11.30 -13.02 -23.29
C HIS A 190 -11.08 -14.38 -23.95
N ASN A 191 -10.59 -14.41 -25.19
CA ASN A 191 -10.26 -15.64 -25.93
C ASN A 191 -11.43 -16.65 -25.98
N ASN A 192 -12.64 -16.15 -26.25
CA ASN A 192 -13.92 -16.88 -26.24
C ASN A 192 -14.36 -17.46 -24.88
N ASP A 193 -13.70 -17.11 -23.77
CA ASP A 193 -14.15 -17.45 -22.41
C ASP A 193 -14.60 -16.18 -21.66
N HIS A 194 -15.66 -15.55 -22.18
CA HIS A 194 -16.04 -14.19 -21.80
C HIS A 194 -17.36 -14.16 -21.02
N PRO A 195 -17.35 -14.11 -19.68
CA PRO A 195 -18.56 -14.12 -18.86
C PRO A 195 -19.27 -12.76 -18.86
N MET A 196 -20.59 -12.76 -18.93
CA MET A 196 -21.47 -11.57 -18.94
C MET A 196 -22.47 -11.52 -17.79
N ALA A 197 -22.72 -12.66 -17.12
CA ALA A 197 -23.48 -12.68 -15.88
C ALA A 197 -23.03 -13.87 -15.04
N TRP A 198 -22.98 -13.70 -13.72
CA TRP A 198 -22.54 -14.74 -12.80
C TRP A 198 -23.10 -14.53 -11.39
N TYR A 199 -22.95 -15.55 -10.55
CA TYR A 199 -23.34 -15.51 -9.16
C TYR A 199 -22.41 -16.36 -8.29
N HIS A 200 -22.40 -16.08 -6.98
CA HIS A 200 -21.76 -16.92 -5.95
C HIS A 200 -22.22 -16.51 -4.56
N ASP A 201 -21.91 -17.36 -3.58
CA ASP A 201 -21.92 -16.97 -2.17
C ASP A 201 -20.59 -16.28 -1.85
N TYR A 202 -20.63 -15.18 -1.11
CA TYR A 202 -19.43 -14.41 -0.81
C TYR A 202 -19.46 -13.84 0.60
N ASP A 203 -18.44 -14.18 1.39
CA ASP A 203 -18.18 -13.69 2.75
C ASP A 203 -19.41 -13.70 3.67
N GLY A 204 -20.29 -14.72 3.56
CA GLY A 204 -21.51 -14.86 4.36
C GLY A 204 -22.81 -14.48 3.63
N GLY A 205 -22.71 -13.66 2.57
CA GLY A 205 -23.84 -13.20 1.77
C GLY A 205 -23.92 -13.85 0.39
N ARG A 206 -24.78 -13.30 -0.47
CA ARG A 206 -25.01 -13.75 -1.85
C ARG A 206 -24.76 -12.61 -2.82
N ALA A 207 -23.99 -12.85 -3.88
CA ALA A 207 -23.71 -11.85 -4.89
C ALA A 207 -24.14 -12.34 -6.28
N PHE A 208 -24.86 -11.50 -6.99
CA PHE A 208 -25.21 -11.65 -8.41
C PHE A 208 -24.70 -10.45 -9.19
N TYR A 209 -24.18 -10.69 -10.38
CA TYR A 209 -23.79 -9.63 -11.31
C TYR A 209 -24.30 -9.93 -12.71
N THR A 210 -24.72 -8.86 -13.41
CA THR A 210 -24.97 -8.88 -14.85
C THR A 210 -24.32 -7.65 -15.48
N GLU A 211 -23.58 -7.88 -16.56
CA GLU A 211 -22.92 -6.84 -17.35
C GLU A 211 -23.90 -6.04 -18.19
N LEU A 212 -25.07 -6.62 -18.47
CA LEU A 212 -26.10 -6.00 -19.28
C LEU A 212 -26.71 -4.79 -18.56
N GLY A 213 -27.36 -3.92 -19.34
CA GLY A 213 -28.14 -2.81 -18.81
C GLY A 213 -27.52 -1.43 -19.02
N HIS A 214 -26.58 -1.29 -19.97
CA HIS A 214 -26.09 0.01 -20.43
C HIS A 214 -27.22 0.82 -21.05
N THR A 215 -28.00 0.18 -21.92
CA THR A 215 -28.99 0.84 -22.78
C THR A 215 -30.31 1.14 -22.06
N GLU A 216 -30.96 2.23 -22.43
CA GLU A 216 -32.26 2.63 -21.88
C GLU A 216 -33.35 1.61 -22.21
N GLU A 217 -33.28 1.03 -23.41
CA GLU A 217 -34.20 0.03 -23.94
C GLU A 217 -34.20 -1.26 -23.12
N SER A 218 -33.08 -1.60 -22.47
CA SER A 218 -33.00 -2.77 -21.58
C SER A 218 -34.09 -2.74 -20.51
N TYR A 219 -34.38 -1.56 -19.96
CA TYR A 219 -35.33 -1.40 -18.86
C TYR A 219 -36.81 -1.41 -19.30
N THR A 220 -37.09 -1.60 -20.60
CA THR A 220 -38.43 -1.92 -21.12
C THR A 220 -38.52 -3.32 -21.74
N ASP A 221 -37.38 -4.00 -21.95
CA ASP A 221 -37.32 -5.37 -22.47
C ASP A 221 -37.74 -6.40 -21.40
N SER A 222 -38.86 -7.08 -21.65
CA SER A 222 -39.41 -8.10 -20.74
C SER A 222 -38.46 -9.28 -20.46
N VAL A 223 -37.56 -9.64 -21.38
CA VAL A 223 -36.60 -10.73 -21.20
C VAL A 223 -35.50 -10.31 -20.24
N TYR A 224 -34.97 -9.10 -20.39
CA TYR A 224 -33.99 -8.50 -19.48
C TYR A 224 -34.60 -8.25 -18.10
N LEU A 225 -35.82 -7.73 -18.02
CA LEU A 225 -36.51 -7.50 -16.74
C LEU A 225 -36.69 -8.80 -15.95
N LYS A 226 -37.01 -9.93 -16.60
CA LYS A 226 -37.04 -11.25 -15.95
C LYS A 226 -35.65 -11.71 -15.51
N HIS A 227 -34.60 -11.42 -16.28
CA HIS A 227 -33.22 -11.74 -15.92
C HIS A 227 -32.79 -11.05 -14.62
N ILE A 228 -32.93 -9.72 -14.53
CA ILE A 228 -32.58 -8.99 -13.31
C ILE A 228 -33.50 -9.34 -12.13
N THR A 229 -34.78 -9.64 -12.38
CA THR A 229 -35.70 -10.11 -11.33
C THR A 229 -35.21 -11.41 -10.70
N GLY A 230 -34.79 -12.38 -11.51
CA GLY A 230 -34.24 -13.64 -11.01
C GLY A 230 -32.91 -13.48 -10.27
N GLY A 231 -32.07 -12.53 -10.70
CA GLY A 231 -30.82 -12.19 -10.00
C GLY A 231 -31.07 -11.55 -8.63
N ILE A 232 -32.03 -10.63 -8.56
CA ILE A 232 -32.46 -10.00 -7.30
C ILE A 232 -33.09 -11.04 -6.36
N GLN A 233 -33.92 -11.97 -6.88
CA GLN A 233 -34.48 -13.07 -6.11
C GLN A 233 -33.38 -13.98 -5.52
N TYR A 234 -32.35 -14.29 -6.29
CA TYR A 234 -31.18 -15.02 -5.79
C TYR A 234 -30.50 -14.27 -4.64
N ALA A 235 -30.20 -12.98 -4.82
CA ALA A 235 -29.52 -12.17 -3.80
C ALA A 235 -30.34 -12.08 -2.49
N ILE A 236 -31.65 -11.85 -2.59
CA ILE A 236 -32.58 -11.87 -1.45
C ILE A 236 -32.57 -13.24 -0.74
N GLY A 237 -32.52 -14.33 -1.51
CA GLY A 237 -32.54 -15.70 -1.00
C GLY A 237 -33.81 -15.99 -0.19
N GLU A 238 -33.66 -16.60 0.99
CA GLU A 238 -34.77 -16.90 1.89
C GLU A 238 -35.28 -15.66 2.68
N ASN A 239 -34.67 -14.48 2.47
CA ASN A 239 -34.94 -13.26 3.25
C ASN A 239 -34.84 -13.50 4.78
N LYS A 240 -33.77 -14.20 5.20
CA LYS A 240 -33.48 -14.41 6.62
C LYS A 240 -33.11 -13.07 7.26
N LYS A 241 -33.44 -12.92 8.55
CA LYS A 241 -32.93 -11.81 9.35
C LYS A 241 -31.41 -11.84 9.35
N LEU A 242 -30.77 -10.70 9.10
CA LEU A 242 -29.32 -10.59 9.12
C LEU A 242 -28.76 -10.91 10.51
N ASP A 243 -27.69 -11.69 10.55
CA ASP A 243 -27.02 -12.12 11.76
C ASP A 243 -25.64 -11.46 11.90
N TYR A 244 -25.60 -10.38 12.66
CA TYR A 244 -24.37 -9.63 12.91
C TYR A 244 -23.45 -10.30 13.94
N ALA A 245 -23.81 -11.45 14.52
CA ALA A 245 -22.97 -12.14 15.51
C ALA A 245 -21.68 -12.70 14.91
N ASN A 246 -21.66 -13.02 13.62
CA ASN A 246 -20.51 -13.63 12.92
C ASN A 246 -19.67 -12.62 12.12
N VAL A 247 -19.99 -11.33 12.24
CA VAL A 247 -19.32 -10.27 11.49
C VAL A 247 -17.91 -10.04 12.02
N LYS A 248 -16.93 -9.97 11.10
CA LYS A 248 -15.50 -9.87 11.42
C LYS A 248 -14.90 -8.51 11.08
N SER A 249 -15.49 -7.76 10.14
CA SER A 249 -14.99 -6.44 9.77
C SER A 249 -15.20 -5.43 10.90
N GLN A 250 -14.12 -4.71 11.25
CA GLN A 250 -14.10 -3.72 12.33
C GLN A 250 -14.19 -2.30 11.75
N TYR A 251 -15.00 -1.44 12.37
CA TYR A 251 -15.05 -0.03 12.01
C TYR A 251 -13.71 0.66 12.29
N PRO A 252 -13.29 1.61 11.43
CA PRO A 252 -12.17 2.49 11.77
C PRO A 252 -12.52 3.27 13.05
N PRO A 253 -11.53 3.56 13.91
CA PRO A 253 -11.77 4.33 15.12
C PRO A 253 -12.38 5.69 14.81
N ASP A 254 -13.27 6.14 15.70
CA ASP A 254 -13.87 7.46 15.62
C ASP A 254 -12.77 8.52 15.63
N SER A 255 -12.64 9.25 14.52
CA SER A 255 -11.62 10.29 14.37
C SER A 255 -11.70 11.39 15.43
N THR A 256 -12.86 11.61 16.06
CA THR A 256 -13.01 12.59 17.16
C THR A 256 -12.31 12.14 18.45
N LYS A 257 -12.01 10.84 18.57
CA LYS A 257 -11.28 10.25 19.69
C LYS A 257 -9.78 10.19 19.47
N ILE A 258 -9.29 10.65 18.32
CA ILE A 258 -7.87 10.67 18.00
C ILE A 258 -7.38 12.12 18.00
N SER A 259 -6.25 12.38 18.65
CA SER A 259 -5.65 13.72 18.68
C SER A 259 -4.15 13.67 18.46
N LYS A 260 -3.64 14.63 17.69
CA LYS A 260 -2.22 14.91 17.55
C LYS A 260 -1.79 15.87 18.66
N THR A 261 -1.06 15.39 19.66
CA THR A 261 -0.44 16.21 20.69
C THR A 261 0.93 16.67 20.21
N VAL A 262 1.09 17.98 20.04
CA VAL A 262 2.38 18.60 19.69
C VAL A 262 3.26 18.64 20.94
N LEU A 263 4.43 18.00 20.88
CA LEU A 263 5.41 17.96 21.97
C LEU A 263 6.38 19.14 21.90
N THR A 264 6.83 19.47 20.69
CA THR A 264 7.58 20.69 20.38
C THR A 264 7.36 21.08 18.91
N LYS A 265 7.51 22.36 18.58
CA LYS A 265 7.29 22.89 17.23
C LYS A 265 8.17 24.11 16.95
N GLY A 266 8.65 24.21 15.72
CA GLY A 266 9.42 25.35 15.23
C GLY A 266 10.88 25.35 15.66
N GLU A 267 11.35 24.27 16.31
CA GLU A 267 12.70 24.20 16.87
C GLU A 267 13.72 23.54 15.95
N PHE A 268 13.27 22.68 15.04
CA PHE A 268 14.18 21.89 14.23
C PHE A 268 14.61 22.61 12.95
N TYR A 269 15.90 22.45 12.67
CA TYR A 269 16.55 22.88 11.45
C TYR A 269 16.29 21.86 10.34
N GLU A 270 16.91 20.69 10.44
CA GLU A 270 16.79 19.61 9.45
C GLU A 270 16.74 18.28 10.20
N PRO A 271 15.63 17.99 10.90
CA PRO A 271 15.52 16.76 11.68
C PRO A 271 15.48 15.57 10.72
N THR A 272 16.23 14.52 11.04
CA THR A 272 16.32 13.34 10.18
C THR A 272 15.61 12.16 10.85
N GLU A 273 16.14 11.65 11.95
CA GLU A 273 15.60 10.46 12.63
C GLU A 273 15.51 10.70 14.15
N MET A 274 14.67 9.95 14.83
CA MET A 274 14.52 9.99 16.29
C MET A 274 14.52 8.59 16.90
N THR A 275 14.69 8.53 18.22
CA THR A 275 14.37 7.31 18.97
C THR A 275 13.76 7.61 20.34
N VAL A 276 12.71 6.84 20.70
CA VAL A 276 11.94 7.01 21.95
C VAL A 276 12.53 6.10 23.02
N LEU A 277 13.02 6.69 24.11
CA LEU A 277 13.68 5.98 25.21
C LEU A 277 12.64 5.33 26.16
N PRO A 278 13.05 4.36 27.02
CA PRO A 278 12.14 3.68 27.94
C PRO A 278 11.35 4.60 28.88
N ASN A 279 11.90 5.76 29.22
CA ASN A 279 11.25 6.78 30.07
C ASN A 279 10.43 7.81 29.26
N LEU A 280 10.21 7.55 27.96
CA LEU A 280 9.55 8.42 26.99
C LEU A 280 10.30 9.71 26.64
N ASP A 281 11.54 9.89 27.11
CA ASP A 281 12.42 10.91 26.54
C ASP A 281 12.75 10.55 25.08
N ILE A 282 13.06 11.54 24.25
CA ILE A 282 13.24 11.32 22.80
C ILE A 282 14.54 11.97 22.38
N LEU A 283 15.43 11.17 21.79
CA LEU A 283 16.61 11.68 21.11
C LEU A 283 16.25 11.96 19.65
N ILE A 284 16.64 13.13 19.14
CA ILE A 284 16.42 13.54 17.76
C ILE A 284 17.76 13.94 17.16
N VAL A 285 18.08 13.43 15.98
CA VAL A 285 19.24 13.89 15.23
C VAL A 285 18.84 14.87 14.13
N GLN A 286 19.71 15.83 13.86
CA GLN A 286 19.55 16.78 12.77
C GLN A 286 20.72 16.70 11.82
N ARG A 287 20.46 16.85 10.52
CA ARG A 287 21.43 16.68 9.44
C ARG A 287 22.74 17.46 9.64
N ARG A 288 22.70 18.63 10.31
CA ARG A 288 23.86 19.49 10.54
C ARG A 288 24.76 19.07 11.71
N GLY A 289 24.43 17.99 12.41
CA GLY A 289 25.27 17.35 13.42
C GLY A 289 24.75 17.47 14.85
N GLU A 290 23.68 18.24 15.09
CA GLU A 290 23.09 18.37 16.41
C GLU A 290 22.33 17.10 16.82
N ILE A 291 22.53 16.70 18.08
CA ILE A 291 21.75 15.67 18.75
C ILE A 291 20.97 16.35 19.86
N LEU A 292 19.65 16.28 19.79
CA LEU A 292 18.73 16.92 20.72
C LEU A 292 18.06 15.86 21.61
N LEU A 293 17.67 16.26 22.82
CA LEU A 293 16.91 15.46 23.77
C LEU A 293 15.65 16.23 24.18
N TYR A 294 14.50 15.67 23.89
CA TYR A 294 13.22 16.07 24.45
C TYR A 294 12.97 15.31 25.75
N LYS A 295 12.78 16.03 26.85
CA LYS A 295 12.46 15.45 28.16
C LYS A 295 10.95 15.35 28.31
N ASN A 296 10.43 14.12 28.45
CA ASN A 296 8.98 13.93 28.58
C ASN A 296 8.45 14.49 29.90
N GLU A 297 9.21 14.45 30.98
CA GLU A 297 8.76 14.96 32.28
C GLU A 297 8.64 16.50 32.27
N THR A 298 9.70 17.21 31.86
CA THR A 298 9.75 18.68 31.89
C THR A 298 9.16 19.35 30.64
N LYS A 299 8.94 18.58 29.56
CA LYS A 299 8.51 19.06 28.24
C LYS A 299 9.53 19.99 27.57
N GLU A 300 10.79 19.92 27.97
CA GLU A 300 11.87 20.76 27.44
C GLU A 300 12.67 20.05 26.35
N LEU A 301 13.13 20.81 25.36
CA LEU A 301 14.06 20.37 24.33
C LEU A 301 15.44 21.00 24.60
N LYS A 302 16.49 20.18 24.69
CA LYS A 302 17.87 20.64 24.87
C LYS A 302 18.84 19.89 23.98
N GLN A 303 20.01 20.47 23.73
CA GLN A 303 21.06 19.78 23.00
C GLN A 303 21.77 18.76 23.91
N ALA A 304 21.84 17.51 23.46
CA ALA A 304 22.50 16.39 24.14
C ALA A 304 23.88 16.06 23.56
N GLY A 305 24.17 16.48 22.32
CA GLY A 305 25.45 16.22 21.66
C GLY A 305 25.64 16.99 20.36
N PHE A 306 26.83 16.87 19.78
CA PHE A 306 27.16 17.43 18.47
C PHE A 306 28.25 16.60 17.78
N LEU A 307 28.03 16.23 16.52
CA LEU A 307 29.03 15.59 15.65
C LEU A 307 29.39 16.53 14.51
N LYS A 308 30.70 16.65 14.21
CA LYS A 308 31.16 17.45 13.08
C LYS A 308 30.99 16.66 11.78
N VAL A 309 29.97 17.02 11.00
CA VAL A 309 29.54 16.28 9.80
C VAL A 309 29.69 17.08 8.50
N TYR A 310 29.78 16.36 7.38
CA TYR A 310 29.71 16.92 6.03
C TYR A 310 28.24 17.13 5.65
N PHE A 311 27.71 18.33 5.85
CA PHE A 311 26.31 18.68 5.53
C PHE A 311 26.17 19.67 4.36
N ARG A 312 27.29 20.15 3.84
CA ARG A 312 27.40 21.05 2.68
C ARG A 312 28.77 20.86 2.04
N SER A 313 28.92 21.27 0.79
CA SER A 313 30.22 21.16 0.12
C SER A 313 31.29 21.98 0.85
N LEU A 314 32.44 21.35 1.08
CA LEU A 314 33.62 22.00 1.66
C LEU A 314 34.34 22.90 0.65
N LYS A 315 34.12 22.70 -0.65
CA LYS A 315 34.69 23.54 -1.73
C LYS A 315 33.81 24.74 -2.04
N ASP A 316 32.50 24.53 -2.09
CA ASP A 316 31.50 25.58 -2.32
C ASP A 316 30.40 25.47 -1.27
N THR A 317 30.50 26.28 -0.22
CA THR A 317 29.57 26.21 0.91
C THR A 317 28.14 26.68 0.58
N THR A 318 27.90 27.16 -0.65
CA THR A 318 26.54 27.47 -1.14
C THR A 318 25.81 26.23 -1.66
N VAL A 319 26.55 25.15 -1.97
CA VAL A 319 25.98 23.87 -2.41
C VAL A 319 25.62 23.03 -1.20
N ASN A 320 24.33 22.84 -0.99
CA ASN A 320 23.81 21.90 0.01
C ASN A 320 24.08 20.46 -0.42
N ALA A 321 24.32 19.60 0.56
CA ALA A 321 24.55 18.17 0.40
C ALA A 321 23.45 17.42 1.18
N GLU A 322 23.07 16.21 0.78
CA GLU A 322 22.08 15.40 1.51
C GLU A 322 22.71 14.65 2.68
N GLU A 323 24.04 14.58 2.71
CA GLU A 323 24.86 14.07 3.78
C GLU A 323 24.70 14.83 5.08
N GLY A 324 25.14 14.20 6.16
CA GLY A 324 25.18 14.82 7.47
C GLY A 324 25.07 13.78 8.56
N LEU A 325 24.37 14.13 9.63
CA LEU A 325 23.93 13.20 10.66
C LEU A 325 22.55 12.66 10.30
N LEU A 326 22.45 11.36 10.00
CA LEU A 326 21.33 10.81 9.24
C LEU A 326 20.40 9.94 10.09
N GLY A 327 20.98 9.05 10.91
CA GLY A 327 20.20 8.07 11.64
C GLY A 327 20.59 7.91 13.11
N ILE A 328 19.60 7.52 13.93
CA ILE A 328 19.76 7.21 15.35
C ILE A 328 18.81 6.09 15.77
N ALA A 329 19.32 5.11 16.53
CA ALA A 329 18.50 4.09 17.16
C ALA A 329 19.03 3.77 18.55
N LYS A 330 18.14 3.58 19.52
CA LYS A 330 18.51 3.01 20.82
C LYS A 330 18.84 1.53 20.67
N ASP A 331 19.81 1.06 21.44
CA ASP A 331 20.04 -0.38 21.62
C ASP A 331 18.78 -1.04 22.23
N PRO A 332 18.34 -2.23 21.80
CA PRO A 332 17.24 -2.96 22.45
C PRO A 332 17.43 -3.13 23.97
N ASN A 333 18.68 -3.17 24.45
CA ASN A 333 19.04 -3.21 25.87
C ASN A 333 19.34 -1.83 26.48
N TYR A 334 18.84 -0.73 25.89
CA TYR A 334 19.10 0.64 26.34
C TYR A 334 18.92 0.83 27.85
N ALA A 335 17.86 0.26 28.43
CA ALA A 335 17.57 0.36 29.87
C ALA A 335 18.70 -0.17 30.77
N LYS A 336 19.61 -0.98 30.23
CA LYS A 336 20.77 -1.55 30.94
C LYS A 336 22.08 -0.88 30.54
N ASN A 337 22.27 -0.59 29.25
CA ASN A 337 23.58 -0.17 28.70
C ASN A 337 23.66 1.31 28.31
N ASN A 338 22.53 2.00 28.18
CA ASN A 338 22.43 3.37 27.68
C ASN A 338 23.12 3.59 26.33
N HIS A 339 23.14 2.57 25.46
CA HIS A 339 23.80 2.65 24.16
C HIS A 339 22.87 3.15 23.06
N VAL A 340 23.38 4.03 22.21
CA VAL A 340 22.74 4.45 20.96
C VAL A 340 23.67 4.19 19.79
N PHE A 341 23.09 3.89 18.65
CA PHE A 341 23.78 3.78 17.37
C PHE A 341 23.44 5.00 16.54
N ILE A 342 24.43 5.52 15.83
CA ILE A 342 24.31 6.74 15.04
C ILE A 342 24.97 6.52 13.68
N PHE A 343 24.25 6.84 12.61
CA PHE A 343 24.76 6.79 11.24
C PHE A 343 24.98 8.20 10.68
N TYR A 344 26.19 8.49 10.20
CA TYR A 344 26.59 9.84 9.82
C TYR A 344 27.72 9.91 8.79
N SER A 345 27.86 11.09 8.19
CA SER A 345 28.91 11.47 7.24
C SER A 345 29.92 12.38 7.94
N PRO A 346 31.05 11.88 8.47
CA PRO A 346 32.06 12.72 9.10
C PRO A 346 32.61 13.81 8.15
N ALA A 347 32.96 14.97 8.71
CA ALA A 347 33.49 16.08 7.93
C ALA A 347 34.94 15.91 7.45
N ASP A 348 35.69 14.98 8.06
CA ASP A 348 37.13 14.81 7.84
C ASP A 348 37.48 13.80 6.74
N THR A 349 36.58 12.86 6.45
CA THR A 349 36.84 11.69 5.62
C THR A 349 35.63 11.40 4.73
N SER A 350 35.88 11.07 3.46
CA SER A 350 34.85 10.68 2.48
C SER A 350 34.33 9.26 2.72
N VAL A 351 33.68 9.05 3.88
CA VAL A 351 33.04 7.80 4.28
C VAL A 351 31.68 8.09 4.89
N ASN A 352 30.76 7.13 4.81
CA ASN A 352 29.63 7.06 5.75
C ASN A 352 30.00 6.10 6.88
N ARG A 353 29.55 6.39 8.10
CA ARG A 353 29.97 5.71 9.32
C ARG A 353 28.78 5.40 10.22
N LEU A 354 28.71 4.15 10.67
CA LEU A 354 27.89 3.70 11.79
C LEU A 354 28.78 3.62 13.04
N SER A 355 28.38 4.28 14.11
CA SER A 355 29.08 4.23 15.40
C SER A 355 28.11 4.00 16.56
N ARG A 356 28.59 3.35 17.62
CA ARG A 356 27.93 3.23 18.91
C ARG A 356 28.46 4.30 19.86
N PHE A 357 27.56 4.91 20.63
CA PHE A 357 27.86 5.85 21.71
C PHE A 357 27.12 5.46 22.99
N THR A 358 27.58 5.99 24.12
CA THR A 358 26.92 5.87 25.43
C THR A 358 26.26 7.19 25.81
N VAL A 359 25.04 7.11 26.32
CA VAL A 359 24.32 8.24 26.91
C VAL A 359 24.59 8.29 28.41
N LYS A 360 25.00 9.46 28.91
CA LYS A 360 25.28 9.71 30.33
C LYS A 360 24.84 11.13 30.70
N ASP A 361 24.12 11.26 31.82
CA ASP A 361 23.67 12.55 32.36
C ASP A 361 22.96 13.43 31.31
N ASP A 362 21.98 12.84 30.59
CA ASP A 362 21.24 13.46 29.48
C ASP A 362 22.11 13.93 28.28
N LYS A 363 23.34 13.42 28.16
CA LYS A 363 24.28 13.78 27.08
C LYS A 363 24.82 12.54 26.37
N ILE A 364 25.15 12.69 25.09
CA ILE A 364 25.93 11.70 24.35
C ILE A 364 27.41 11.90 24.70
N ASP A 365 28.05 10.89 25.28
CA ASP A 365 29.49 10.92 25.55
C ASP A 365 30.27 10.68 24.24
N MET A 366 30.75 11.76 23.62
CA MET A 366 31.51 11.69 22.36
C MET A 366 32.81 10.89 22.48
N SER A 367 33.39 10.78 23.68
CA SER A 367 34.62 10.00 23.89
C SER A 367 34.37 8.49 23.89
N SER A 368 33.11 8.08 24.01
CA SER A 368 32.70 6.67 24.04
C SER A 368 32.55 6.03 22.66
N GLU A 369 32.83 6.78 21.58
CA GLU A 369 32.62 6.31 20.20
C GLU A 369 33.29 4.96 19.94
N LYS A 370 32.50 4.02 19.43
CA LYS A 370 32.99 2.80 18.78
C LYS A 370 32.50 2.76 17.35
N ILE A 371 33.43 2.82 16.40
CA ILE A 371 33.14 2.70 14.98
C ILE A 371 32.78 1.24 14.70
N VAL A 372 31.53 1.01 14.29
CA VAL A 372 31.00 -0.34 13.99
C VAL A 372 31.28 -0.70 12.54
N LEU A 373 30.87 0.18 11.62
CA LEU A 373 31.00 -0.02 10.18
C LEU A 373 31.32 1.32 9.50
N GLN A 374 32.19 1.30 8.50
CA GLN A 374 32.41 2.45 7.63
C GLN A 374 32.70 2.01 6.20
N PHE A 375 32.27 2.80 5.23
CA PHE A 375 32.53 2.55 3.81
C PHE A 375 32.68 3.86 3.04
N TYR A 376 33.43 3.80 1.94
CA TYR A 376 33.68 4.95 1.09
C TYR A 376 32.37 5.53 0.53
N SER A 377 32.25 6.85 0.62
CA SER A 377 31.18 7.62 -0.03
C SER A 377 31.81 8.88 -0.61
N GLN A 378 31.65 9.09 -1.91
CA GLN A 378 32.14 10.31 -2.54
C GLN A 378 31.38 11.53 -2.01
N ARG A 379 32.03 12.70 -2.10
CA ARG A 379 31.54 14.00 -1.60
C ARG A 379 31.55 15.07 -2.70
N GLU A 380 31.78 14.68 -3.94
CA GLU A 380 31.98 15.57 -5.08
C GLU A 380 30.66 16.05 -5.68
N ILE A 381 29.67 15.17 -5.74
CA ILE A 381 28.35 15.45 -6.30
C ILE A 381 27.27 14.79 -5.44
N CYS A 382 26.13 15.45 -5.26
CA CYS A 382 24.94 14.82 -4.69
C CYS A 382 24.51 13.61 -5.58
N CYS A 383 23.94 12.51 -5.08
CA CYS A 383 22.92 12.49 -4.03
C CYS A 383 22.74 11.10 -3.37
N HIS A 384 21.67 10.96 -2.59
CA HIS A 384 21.09 9.75 -2.04
C HIS A 384 21.95 9.11 -0.97
N THR A 385 21.62 9.40 0.27
CA THR A 385 22.37 8.94 1.44
C THR A 385 21.70 7.80 2.17
N GLY A 386 20.38 7.61 2.01
CA GLY A 386 19.59 6.71 2.86
C GLY A 386 19.78 7.10 4.33
N GLY A 387 20.28 6.17 5.13
CA GLY A 387 20.89 6.44 6.42
C GLY A 387 20.00 6.21 7.63
N SER A 388 18.84 5.58 7.45
CA SER A 388 17.98 5.13 8.54
C SER A 388 18.50 3.84 9.16
N ILE A 389 18.31 3.71 10.48
CA ILE A 389 18.75 2.53 11.24
C ILE A 389 17.65 1.99 12.13
N ALA A 390 17.52 0.65 12.17
CA ALA A 390 16.48 0.00 12.96
C ALA A 390 16.96 -1.36 13.50
N PHE A 391 16.48 -1.73 14.68
CA PHE A 391 16.70 -3.07 15.24
C PHE A 391 15.49 -3.97 14.98
N GLY A 392 15.76 -5.20 14.58
CA GLY A 392 14.77 -6.28 14.55
C GLY A 392 14.53 -6.91 15.94
N PRO A 393 13.46 -7.72 16.08
CA PRO A 393 13.13 -8.37 17.36
C PRO A 393 14.18 -9.43 17.78
N ASP A 394 15.04 -9.84 16.86
CA ASP A 394 16.18 -10.74 17.06
C ASP A 394 17.46 -10.03 17.50
N GLY A 395 17.41 -8.71 17.68
CA GLY A 395 18.57 -7.88 18.05
C GLY A 395 19.55 -7.63 16.89
N LEU A 396 19.17 -7.96 15.65
CA LEU A 396 19.95 -7.59 14.47
C LEU A 396 19.72 -6.12 14.12
N LEU A 397 20.82 -5.43 13.78
CA LEU A 397 20.81 -4.04 13.34
C LEU A 397 20.74 -3.96 11.81
N TYR A 398 19.80 -3.16 11.31
CA TYR A 398 19.64 -2.84 9.91
C TYR A 398 20.08 -1.40 9.65
N VAL A 399 20.81 -1.18 8.55
CA VAL A 399 21.30 0.15 8.14
C VAL A 399 21.02 0.36 6.67
N SER A 400 20.25 1.39 6.34
CA SER A 400 19.97 1.76 4.95
C SER A 400 21.06 2.66 4.38
N THR A 401 21.45 2.43 3.13
CA THR A 401 22.48 3.21 2.45
C THR A 401 22.03 3.58 1.05
N GLY A 402 22.09 4.87 0.71
CA GLY A 402 21.78 5.33 -0.64
C GLY A 402 22.86 4.95 -1.65
N ASP A 403 22.52 5.00 -2.93
CA ASP A 403 23.38 4.58 -4.04
C ASP A 403 24.56 5.51 -4.30
N ASN A 404 24.53 6.71 -3.70
CA ASN A 404 25.58 7.73 -3.81
C ASN A 404 25.87 8.12 -5.27
N SER A 405 24.85 8.05 -6.14
CA SER A 405 24.91 8.40 -7.56
C SER A 405 24.08 9.64 -7.85
N THR A 406 24.46 10.38 -8.89
CA THR A 406 23.78 11.62 -9.24
C THR A 406 22.54 11.36 -10.12
N PRO A 407 21.40 12.02 -9.86
CA PRO A 407 20.24 11.94 -10.72
C PRO A 407 20.35 12.88 -11.95
N PHE A 408 21.32 13.79 -11.96
CA PHE A 408 21.42 14.88 -12.93
C PHE A 408 21.98 14.46 -14.29
N ASP A 409 21.84 15.35 -15.27
CA ASP A 409 22.38 15.18 -16.61
C ASP A 409 23.89 15.36 -16.65
N GLN A 410 24.54 14.54 -17.49
CA GLN A 410 25.96 14.65 -17.75
C GLN A 410 26.29 16.00 -18.38
N PRO A 411 27.18 16.80 -17.80
CA PRO A 411 27.50 18.13 -18.30
C PRO A 411 28.17 18.05 -19.68
N LYS A 412 27.75 18.92 -20.60
CA LYS A 412 28.35 19.10 -21.93
C LYS A 412 28.39 17.82 -22.78
N LYS A 413 27.36 16.95 -22.66
CA LYS A 413 27.18 15.75 -23.48
C LYS A 413 25.89 15.81 -24.30
N PRO A 414 25.86 15.25 -25.52
CA PRO A 414 24.66 15.23 -26.35
C PRO A 414 23.61 14.22 -25.86
N PHE A 415 24.07 13.10 -25.29
CA PHE A 415 23.23 12.04 -24.73
C PHE A 415 23.40 12.03 -23.22
N VAL A 416 22.29 12.22 -22.51
CA VAL A 416 22.24 12.46 -21.06
C VAL A 416 21.10 11.71 -20.36
N ASN A 417 21.09 11.71 -19.04
CA ASN A 417 20.18 10.89 -18.23
C ASN A 417 18.69 11.23 -18.37
N ARG A 418 18.32 12.51 -18.49
CA ARG A 418 16.93 13.03 -18.55
C ARG A 418 16.00 12.48 -17.46
N GLY A 419 16.53 12.36 -16.23
CA GLY A 419 15.76 11.90 -15.07
C GLY A 419 15.40 10.41 -15.07
N PHE A 420 15.93 9.59 -15.99
CA PHE A 420 15.76 8.13 -15.93
C PHE A 420 16.84 7.48 -15.03
N ALA A 421 16.97 6.15 -15.08
CA ALA A 421 18.04 5.44 -14.38
C ALA A 421 19.44 5.89 -14.84
N PRO A 422 20.32 6.33 -13.92
CA PRO A 422 21.70 6.69 -14.22
C PRO A 422 22.54 5.40 -14.43
N ILE A 423 22.84 5.10 -15.69
CA ILE A 423 23.59 3.90 -16.10
C ILE A 423 24.77 4.22 -17.03
N ASP A 424 25.33 5.43 -16.96
CA ASP A 424 26.42 5.88 -17.84
C ASP A 424 27.80 5.49 -17.31
N ASP A 425 28.37 4.39 -17.82
CA ASP A 425 29.67 3.85 -17.39
C ASP A 425 30.86 4.35 -18.23
N ARG A 426 30.71 5.45 -18.97
CA ARG A 426 31.85 6.08 -19.67
C ARG A 426 32.91 6.53 -18.65
N PRO A 427 34.21 6.41 -18.97
CA PRO A 427 35.28 6.89 -18.10
C PRO A 427 35.10 8.37 -17.72
N GLY A 428 35.22 8.70 -16.43
CA GLY A 428 35.01 10.04 -15.88
C GLY A 428 33.55 10.39 -15.58
N PHE A 429 32.61 9.46 -15.79
CA PHE A 429 31.19 9.59 -15.45
C PHE A 429 30.73 8.58 -14.40
N GLU A 430 31.65 8.07 -13.56
CA GLU A 430 31.36 7.03 -12.58
C GLU A 430 30.18 7.41 -11.67
N GLN A 431 30.04 8.68 -11.30
CA GLN A 431 28.93 9.17 -10.47
C GLN A 431 27.55 9.08 -11.14
N TYR A 432 27.50 8.89 -12.46
CA TYR A 432 26.29 8.77 -13.27
C TYR A 432 25.96 7.31 -13.61
N ASP A 433 26.60 6.37 -12.93
CA ASP A 433 26.35 4.94 -13.07
C ASP A 433 26.03 4.31 -11.71
N ALA A 434 24.75 4.19 -11.40
CA ALA A 434 24.29 3.52 -10.18
C ALA A 434 24.52 2.01 -10.21
N ARG A 435 24.93 1.43 -11.36
CA ARG A 435 25.32 0.01 -11.42
C ARG A 435 26.62 -0.25 -10.68
N ARG A 436 27.47 0.77 -10.47
CA ARG A 436 28.70 0.63 -9.67
C ARG A 436 28.43 0.43 -8.17
N THR A 437 27.24 0.82 -7.69
CA THR A 437 26.84 0.77 -6.28
C THR A 437 25.63 -0.14 -6.09
N ALA A 438 24.42 0.33 -6.38
CA ALA A 438 23.17 -0.33 -6.03
C ALA A 438 23.10 -1.78 -6.52
N SER A 439 23.46 -2.02 -7.78
CA SER A 439 23.53 -3.35 -8.41
C SER A 439 24.93 -3.99 -8.39
N ASN A 440 25.84 -3.51 -7.55
CA ASN A 440 27.16 -4.11 -7.34
C ASN A 440 27.16 -4.87 -6.01
N SER A 441 27.43 -6.18 -6.07
CA SER A 441 27.49 -7.05 -4.89
C SER A 441 28.69 -6.80 -3.99
N ASN A 442 29.73 -6.11 -4.48
CA ASN A 442 30.97 -5.82 -3.76
C ASN A 442 31.03 -4.37 -3.22
N ASP A 443 29.88 -3.69 -3.12
CA ASP A 443 29.76 -2.32 -2.62
C ASP A 443 28.63 -2.22 -1.58
N LEU A 444 28.82 -1.42 -0.53
CA LEU A 444 27.85 -1.26 0.56
C LEU A 444 26.87 -0.11 0.34
N ARG A 445 26.95 0.61 -0.79
CA ARG A 445 26.03 1.68 -1.18
C ARG A 445 24.86 1.13 -2.00
N GLY A 446 23.68 1.74 -1.85
CA GLY A 446 22.43 1.29 -2.44
C GLY A 446 21.96 -0.05 -1.87
N LYS A 447 22.10 -0.22 -0.55
CA LYS A 447 21.86 -1.46 0.19
C LYS A 447 20.99 -1.22 1.43
N ILE A 448 20.46 -2.30 1.97
CA ILE A 448 20.17 -2.38 3.41
C ILE A 448 21.07 -3.47 3.99
N ILE A 449 21.91 -3.05 4.93
CA ILE A 449 22.94 -3.84 5.59
C ILE A 449 22.33 -4.46 6.84
N ARG A 450 22.65 -5.73 7.17
CA ARG A 450 22.18 -6.39 8.38
C ARG A 450 23.34 -7.01 9.17
N LEU A 451 23.47 -6.60 10.42
CA LEU A 451 24.60 -6.91 11.31
C LEU A 451 24.12 -7.47 12.65
N LYS A 452 24.91 -8.34 13.26
CA LYS A 452 24.79 -8.68 14.67
C LYS A 452 25.84 -7.91 15.46
N ILE A 453 25.43 -7.06 16.38
CA ILE A 453 26.36 -6.22 17.15
C ILE A 453 26.93 -7.00 18.34
N ASN A 454 28.24 -6.90 18.54
CA ASN A 454 28.96 -7.48 19.68
C ASN A 454 29.06 -6.46 20.83
N GLU A 455 29.26 -6.96 22.06
CA GLU A 455 29.35 -6.10 23.26
C GLU A 455 30.50 -5.08 23.21
N ASP A 456 31.60 -5.39 22.53
CA ASP A 456 32.74 -4.50 22.37
C ASP A 456 32.52 -3.38 21.33
N GLY A 457 31.40 -3.40 20.62
CA GLY A 457 31.06 -2.46 19.55
C GLY A 457 31.53 -2.88 18.16
N THR A 458 32.10 -4.08 18.01
CA THR A 458 32.31 -4.72 16.71
C THR A 458 31.03 -5.41 16.23
N TYR A 459 31.07 -6.08 15.08
CA TYR A 459 29.93 -6.85 14.57
C TYR A 459 30.34 -8.24 14.07
N THR A 460 29.34 -9.11 13.95
CA THR A 460 29.42 -10.37 13.23
C THR A 460 28.37 -10.41 12.11
N ILE A 461 28.65 -11.21 11.08
CA ILE A 461 27.71 -11.43 9.98
C ILE A 461 26.67 -12.47 10.40
N PRO A 462 25.37 -12.11 10.48
CA PRO A 462 24.30 -13.05 10.78
C PRO A 462 24.02 -13.96 9.57
N ASP A 463 23.44 -15.13 9.83
CA ASP A 463 23.01 -16.05 8.78
C ASP A 463 21.76 -15.51 8.06
N GLY A 464 21.59 -15.88 6.78
CA GLY A 464 20.47 -15.44 5.96
C GLY A 464 20.63 -14.07 5.27
N ASN A 465 21.84 -13.49 5.30
CA ASN A 465 22.20 -12.38 4.41
C ASN A 465 22.30 -12.88 2.96
N LEU A 466 22.24 -11.95 1.99
CA LEU A 466 22.08 -12.27 0.57
C LEU A 466 23.25 -13.09 0.00
N PHE A 467 24.46 -12.87 0.51
CA PHE A 467 25.67 -13.54 0.04
C PHE A 467 26.35 -14.30 1.17
N ALA A 468 26.98 -15.42 0.84
CA ALA A 468 27.74 -16.20 1.80
C ALA A 468 29.00 -15.45 2.26
N LYS A 469 29.46 -15.74 3.48
CA LYS A 469 30.59 -15.04 4.14
C LYS A 469 31.89 -15.05 3.34
N ASP A 470 32.11 -16.11 2.59
CA ASP A 470 33.31 -16.39 1.80
C ASP A 470 33.06 -16.27 0.29
N GLN A 471 31.88 -15.80 -0.13
CA GLN A 471 31.55 -15.69 -1.54
C GLN A 471 32.40 -14.60 -2.23
N PRO A 472 33.22 -14.95 -3.25
CA PRO A 472 34.08 -13.98 -3.91
C PRO A 472 33.31 -12.84 -4.57
N ASN A 473 33.90 -11.63 -4.57
CA ASN A 473 33.33 -10.43 -5.18
C ASN A 473 31.95 -10.05 -4.61
N THR A 474 31.71 -10.35 -3.34
CA THR A 474 30.49 -9.95 -2.63
C THR A 474 30.83 -9.36 -1.26
N LYS A 475 29.86 -8.65 -0.68
CA LYS A 475 29.88 -8.17 0.71
C LYS A 475 28.84 -8.93 1.53
N PRO A 476 29.27 -9.72 2.53
CA PRO A 476 28.36 -10.58 3.28
C PRO A 476 27.46 -9.81 4.25
N GLU A 477 27.69 -8.51 4.46
CA GLU A 477 26.83 -7.62 5.25
C GLU A 477 25.50 -7.31 4.54
N ILE A 478 25.41 -7.53 3.21
CA ILE A 478 24.24 -7.17 2.39
C ILE A 478 23.06 -8.09 2.72
N TYR A 479 21.95 -7.51 3.18
CA TYR A 479 20.66 -8.18 3.29
C TYR A 479 19.75 -7.83 2.11
N VAL A 480 19.65 -6.55 1.76
CA VAL A 480 18.94 -6.05 0.58
C VAL A 480 19.94 -5.39 -0.37
N MET A 481 19.89 -5.77 -1.64
CA MET A 481 20.64 -5.13 -2.73
C MET A 481 19.70 -4.39 -3.69
N GLY A 482 20.20 -3.40 -4.43
CA GLY A 482 19.45 -2.76 -5.51
C GLY A 482 18.50 -1.67 -5.04
N ASN A 483 18.99 -0.76 -4.19
CA ASN A 483 18.25 0.41 -3.72
C ASN A 483 18.89 1.70 -4.26
N ARG A 484 18.08 2.72 -4.54
CA ARG A 484 18.49 4.08 -4.91
C ARG A 484 18.68 4.95 -3.66
N ASN A 485 17.59 5.18 -2.92
CA ASN A 485 17.55 5.98 -1.71
C ASN A 485 16.51 5.38 -0.73
N PRO A 486 16.87 4.30 -0.01
CA PRO A 486 16.01 3.67 0.98
C PRO A 486 15.96 4.54 2.24
N TYR A 487 15.20 5.64 2.22
CA TYR A 487 15.38 6.75 3.15
C TYR A 487 14.94 6.44 4.57
N ARG A 488 13.80 5.75 4.76
CA ARG A 488 13.30 5.34 6.08
C ARG A 488 12.92 3.87 6.08
N ILE A 489 13.47 3.14 7.04
CA ILE A 489 13.26 1.70 7.20
C ILE A 489 12.51 1.40 8.50
N SER A 490 11.82 0.27 8.53
CA SER A 490 11.24 -0.28 9.73
C SER A 490 11.29 -1.80 9.72
N VAL A 491 11.48 -2.41 10.89
CA VAL A 491 11.50 -3.87 11.03
C VAL A 491 10.32 -4.29 11.90
N ASP A 492 9.51 -5.19 11.35
CA ASP A 492 8.37 -5.78 12.06
C ASP A 492 8.84 -6.59 13.27
N GLN A 493 8.30 -6.24 14.43
CA GLN A 493 8.72 -6.81 15.73
C GLN A 493 8.16 -8.21 16.01
N LYS A 494 7.31 -8.77 15.13
CA LYS A 494 6.80 -10.14 15.28
C LYS A 494 7.31 -11.10 14.22
N ASN A 495 7.40 -10.67 12.96
CA ASN A 495 7.78 -11.56 11.85
C ASN A 495 9.13 -11.21 11.21
N SER A 496 9.82 -10.16 11.69
CA SER A 496 11.11 -9.68 11.18
C SER A 496 11.10 -9.23 9.72
N TYR A 497 9.93 -8.95 9.13
CA TYR A 497 9.87 -8.35 7.79
C TYR A 497 10.41 -6.93 7.83
N LEU A 498 11.30 -6.63 6.90
CA LEU A 498 11.88 -5.30 6.72
C LEU A 498 11.05 -4.54 5.70
N TYR A 499 10.64 -3.32 6.05
CA TYR A 499 9.96 -2.38 5.18
C TYR A 499 10.81 -1.14 4.96
N TRP A 500 10.72 -0.53 3.79
CA TRP A 500 11.33 0.77 3.53
C TRP A 500 10.59 1.54 2.45
N GLY A 501 10.71 2.86 2.52
CA GLY A 501 10.38 3.73 1.39
C GLY A 501 11.60 3.98 0.52
N GLU A 502 11.38 3.90 -0.79
CA GLU A 502 12.41 4.00 -1.82
C GLU A 502 12.07 5.17 -2.75
N VAL A 503 12.93 6.19 -2.75
CA VAL A 503 12.73 7.38 -3.59
C VAL A 503 13.30 7.11 -4.98
N GLY A 504 12.44 7.11 -5.99
CA GLY A 504 12.80 6.77 -7.37
C GLY A 504 13.34 7.93 -8.21
N PRO A 505 13.54 7.72 -9.52
CA PRO A 505 14.06 8.73 -10.41
C PRO A 505 12.99 9.75 -10.85
N ASP A 506 13.44 10.86 -11.45
CA ASP A 506 12.61 12.07 -11.65
C ASP A 506 11.90 12.15 -13.02
N SER A 507 12.10 11.18 -13.92
CA SER A 507 11.41 11.17 -15.22
C SER A 507 9.89 11.12 -15.03
N ASP A 508 9.19 12.11 -15.57
CA ASP A 508 7.74 12.25 -15.44
C ASP A 508 6.95 11.38 -16.44
N LYS A 509 7.60 10.96 -17.53
CA LYS A 509 6.99 10.25 -18.66
C LYS A 509 7.76 9.01 -19.07
N ASP A 510 7.00 8.01 -19.49
CA ASP A 510 7.57 6.81 -20.06
C ASP A 510 8.25 7.13 -21.40
N SER A 511 9.34 6.43 -21.69
CA SER A 511 10.03 6.48 -22.97
C SER A 511 10.38 5.06 -23.42
N PHE A 512 9.35 4.25 -23.69
CA PHE A 512 9.52 2.85 -24.07
C PHE A 512 10.19 2.64 -25.43
N ALA A 513 10.37 3.70 -26.23
CA ALA A 513 11.15 3.58 -27.46
C ALA A 513 12.66 3.66 -27.20
N THR A 514 13.11 4.26 -26.09
CA THR A 514 14.55 4.57 -25.91
C THR A 514 15.11 4.37 -24.51
N ARG A 515 14.38 4.68 -23.44
CA ARG A 515 14.91 4.69 -22.06
C ARG A 515 14.23 3.69 -21.14
N GLY A 516 12.90 3.59 -21.20
CA GLY A 516 12.12 2.72 -20.32
C GLY A 516 11.03 3.49 -19.55
N PRO A 517 10.62 3.00 -18.38
CA PRO A 517 9.53 3.59 -17.61
C PRO A 517 9.86 4.97 -17.03
N ARG A 518 8.83 5.76 -16.76
CA ARG A 518 8.89 6.93 -15.87
C ARG A 518 9.31 6.53 -14.46
N GLY A 519 9.60 7.50 -13.60
CA GLY A 519 9.95 7.22 -12.22
C GLY A 519 8.78 6.68 -11.40
N TYR A 520 9.09 5.80 -10.44
CA TYR A 520 8.18 5.33 -9.39
C TYR A 520 8.88 5.48 -8.03
N ASP A 521 8.16 5.96 -7.04
CA ASP A 521 8.53 5.72 -5.65
C ASP A 521 7.90 4.38 -5.22
N GLU A 522 8.54 3.71 -4.29
CA GLU A 522 8.10 2.39 -3.82
C GLU A 522 8.05 2.35 -2.29
N ILE A 523 7.10 1.58 -1.77
CA ILE A 523 7.26 0.94 -0.47
C ILE A 523 7.65 -0.50 -0.77
N ASN A 524 8.71 -0.96 -0.13
CA ASN A 524 9.25 -2.29 -0.34
C ASN A 524 9.13 -3.15 0.93
N GLN A 525 9.12 -4.47 0.75
CA GLN A 525 9.03 -5.46 1.83
C GLN A 525 10.03 -6.59 1.53
N ALA A 526 10.96 -6.83 2.45
CA ALA A 526 11.87 -7.96 2.42
C ALA A 526 11.49 -8.97 3.51
N ARG A 527 10.86 -10.07 3.10
CA ARG A 527 10.59 -11.25 3.96
C ARG A 527 11.83 -12.12 4.15
N SER A 528 12.78 -11.99 3.23
CA SER A 528 14.11 -12.58 3.25
C SER A 528 15.07 -11.65 2.53
N ALA A 529 16.37 -11.94 2.59
CA ALA A 529 17.37 -11.24 1.78
C ALA A 529 17.03 -11.33 0.29
N GLY A 530 17.36 -10.28 -0.47
CA GLY A 530 17.02 -10.21 -1.90
C GLY A 530 17.60 -9.02 -2.66
N TYR A 531 17.43 -9.05 -3.98
CA TYR A 531 17.78 -7.96 -4.89
C TYR A 531 16.51 -7.27 -5.38
N PHE A 532 16.42 -5.95 -5.22
CA PHE A 532 15.25 -5.12 -5.49
C PHE A 532 15.44 -4.20 -6.72
N GLY A 533 16.41 -4.53 -7.57
CA GLY A 533 16.37 -4.15 -8.98
C GLY A 533 17.03 -2.82 -9.36
N TRP A 534 17.18 -1.83 -8.48
CA TRP A 534 17.78 -0.55 -8.88
C TRP A 534 19.26 -0.69 -9.30
N PRO A 535 19.73 -0.09 -10.42
CA PRO A 535 19.03 0.84 -11.31
C PRO A 535 18.47 0.21 -12.60
N LEU A 536 18.39 -1.12 -12.65
CA LEU A 536 17.97 -1.85 -13.85
C LEU A 536 16.44 -1.89 -14.00
N PHE A 537 15.73 -1.79 -12.88
CA PHE A 537 14.27 -1.85 -12.79
C PHE A 537 13.73 -0.78 -11.85
N VAL A 538 12.43 -0.49 -11.98
CA VAL A 538 11.67 0.40 -11.11
C VAL A 538 10.19 0.01 -11.11
N GLY A 539 9.41 0.45 -10.12
CA GLY A 539 8.01 0.06 -9.97
C GLY A 539 7.89 -1.45 -9.88
N LYS A 540 6.86 -2.04 -10.51
CA LYS A 540 6.61 -3.49 -10.54
C LYS A 540 7.60 -4.26 -11.44
N ASN A 541 8.89 -4.08 -11.19
CA ASN A 541 10.02 -4.60 -11.98
C ASN A 541 9.95 -4.18 -13.45
N PHE A 542 9.50 -2.96 -13.73
CA PHE A 542 9.53 -2.41 -15.07
C PHE A 542 10.99 -2.22 -15.53
N PRO A 543 11.42 -2.87 -16.62
CA PRO A 543 12.82 -2.83 -17.02
C PRO A 543 13.18 -1.53 -17.74
N TYR A 544 14.33 -0.97 -17.40
CA TYR A 544 15.00 0.00 -18.24
C TYR A 544 15.65 -0.68 -19.46
N TYR A 545 15.96 0.13 -20.47
CA TYR A 545 16.75 -0.31 -21.61
C TYR A 545 18.23 -0.08 -21.33
N LYS A 546 19.09 -0.96 -21.82
CA LYS A 546 20.51 -0.63 -22.01
C LYS A 546 20.60 0.59 -22.92
N TYR A 547 21.48 1.52 -22.61
CA TYR A 547 21.60 2.77 -23.37
C TYR A 547 23.07 3.15 -23.54
N ASP A 548 23.51 3.30 -24.78
CA ASP A 548 24.87 3.73 -25.09
C ASP A 548 24.95 5.26 -25.13
N TYR A 549 25.49 5.86 -24.08
CA TYR A 549 25.65 7.31 -23.97
C TYR A 549 26.71 7.89 -24.93
N ASN A 550 27.49 7.08 -25.64
CA ASN A 550 28.40 7.56 -26.69
C ASN A 550 27.66 7.80 -28.00
N THR A 551 26.69 6.95 -28.34
CA THR A 551 26.02 6.95 -29.65
C THR A 551 24.54 7.33 -29.59
N GLY A 552 23.94 7.33 -28.40
CA GLY A 552 22.50 7.51 -28.20
C GLY A 552 21.65 6.30 -28.57
N LYS A 553 22.29 5.15 -28.84
CA LYS A 553 21.58 3.93 -29.25
C LYS A 553 20.96 3.23 -28.06
N THR A 554 19.73 2.77 -28.25
CA THR A 554 18.99 1.93 -27.31
C THR A 554 19.30 0.46 -27.58
N GLY A 555 19.62 -0.29 -26.54
CA GLY A 555 19.87 -1.72 -26.57
C GLY A 555 18.66 -2.53 -26.08
N GLU A 556 18.92 -3.73 -25.58
CA GLU A 556 17.88 -4.61 -25.03
C GLU A 556 17.41 -4.15 -23.65
N LYS A 557 16.21 -4.59 -23.25
CA LYS A 557 15.71 -4.45 -21.88
C LYS A 557 16.49 -5.37 -20.95
N PHE A 558 16.63 -4.96 -19.69
CA PHE A 558 17.10 -5.88 -18.65
C PHE A 558 16.06 -6.98 -18.36
N ASP A 559 16.51 -8.20 -18.08
CA ASP A 559 15.67 -9.34 -17.72
C ASP A 559 15.55 -9.44 -16.19
N PRO A 560 14.34 -9.30 -15.60
CA PRO A 560 14.17 -9.36 -14.14
C PRO A 560 14.42 -10.75 -13.53
N LEU A 561 14.39 -11.82 -14.33
CA LEU A 561 14.67 -13.18 -13.85
C LEU A 561 16.17 -13.51 -13.88
N LYS A 562 16.92 -12.87 -14.77
CA LYS A 562 18.38 -13.05 -14.91
C LYS A 562 19.09 -11.71 -15.19
N PRO A 563 19.08 -10.76 -14.23
CA PRO A 563 19.68 -9.45 -14.46
C PRO A 563 21.19 -9.55 -14.58
N VAL A 564 21.77 -8.71 -15.45
CA VAL A 564 23.22 -8.66 -15.67
C VAL A 564 23.73 -7.24 -15.44
N ASN A 565 24.72 -7.12 -14.56
CA ASN A 565 25.49 -5.89 -14.39
C ASN A 565 26.81 -5.97 -15.18
N ASP A 566 26.76 -5.47 -16.41
CA ASP A 566 27.86 -5.39 -17.36
C ASP A 566 28.61 -4.04 -17.33
N SER A 567 28.35 -3.20 -16.32
CA SER A 567 29.06 -1.92 -16.18
C SER A 567 30.56 -2.11 -16.06
N ARG A 568 31.33 -1.22 -16.69
CA ARG A 568 32.79 -1.09 -16.50
C ARG A 568 33.19 -0.83 -15.04
N ASN A 569 32.29 -0.26 -14.25
CA ASN A 569 32.50 0.10 -12.85
C ASN A 569 32.03 -0.99 -11.87
N ASN A 570 31.52 -2.12 -12.37
CA ASN A 570 31.12 -3.24 -11.52
C ASN A 570 32.35 -4.02 -11.05
N THR A 571 32.54 -4.08 -9.73
CA THR A 571 33.59 -4.88 -9.06
C THR A 571 33.04 -6.13 -8.38
N GLY A 572 31.74 -6.39 -8.53
CA GLY A 572 31.01 -7.52 -7.98
C GLY A 572 30.78 -8.64 -9.00
N ILE A 573 29.85 -9.53 -8.67
CA ILE A 573 29.35 -10.54 -9.60
C ILE A 573 28.58 -9.86 -10.75
N LYS A 574 28.63 -10.47 -11.93
CA LYS A 574 27.94 -9.95 -13.12
C LYS A 574 26.50 -10.44 -13.23
N GLU A 575 26.29 -11.73 -13.01
CA GLU A 575 24.97 -12.35 -12.97
C GLU A 575 24.37 -12.10 -11.59
N LEU A 576 23.27 -11.35 -11.54
CA LEU A 576 22.62 -10.96 -10.30
C LEU A 576 21.47 -11.93 -9.97
N PRO A 577 21.06 -12.00 -8.68
CA PRO A 577 19.84 -12.69 -8.30
C PRO A 577 18.62 -12.15 -9.07
N ALA A 578 17.56 -12.96 -9.17
CA ALA A 578 16.28 -12.49 -9.69
C ALA A 578 15.73 -11.33 -8.83
N VAL A 579 15.02 -10.42 -9.49
CA VAL A 579 14.49 -9.20 -8.85
C VAL A 579 13.25 -9.55 -8.03
N ALA A 580 13.27 -9.20 -6.75
CA ALA A 580 12.12 -9.27 -5.86
C ALA A 580 11.03 -8.28 -6.32
N GLN A 581 9.76 -8.56 -6.02
CA GLN A 581 8.69 -7.63 -6.34
C GLN A 581 8.61 -6.52 -5.30
N PRO A 582 8.35 -5.27 -5.69
CA PRO A 582 8.03 -4.22 -4.73
C PRO A 582 6.69 -4.52 -4.04
N PHE A 583 6.48 -3.88 -2.89
CA PHE A 583 5.25 -4.06 -2.13
C PHE A 583 4.14 -3.11 -2.62
N ILE A 584 4.46 -1.81 -2.79
CA ILE A 584 3.58 -0.76 -3.32
C ILE A 584 4.41 0.15 -4.24
N TRP A 585 3.86 0.63 -5.36
CA TRP A 585 4.56 1.55 -6.27
C TRP A 585 3.65 2.66 -6.81
N TYR A 586 4.18 3.87 -7.01
CA TYR A 586 3.40 4.99 -7.54
C TYR A 586 4.23 6.06 -8.27
N PRO A 587 3.70 6.62 -9.39
CA PRO A 587 4.34 7.70 -10.13
C PRO A 587 3.94 9.09 -9.57
N TYR A 588 4.46 10.17 -10.18
CA TYR A 588 4.01 11.54 -9.85
C TYR A 588 2.51 11.73 -10.11
N GLY A 589 2.01 11.13 -11.20
CA GLY A 589 0.59 11.10 -11.54
C GLY A 589 -0.18 10.03 -10.76
N ASN A 590 -1.42 9.77 -11.18
CA ASN A 590 -2.25 8.75 -10.55
C ASN A 590 -1.62 7.35 -10.74
N SER A 591 -1.54 6.56 -9.67
CA SER A 591 -1.13 5.16 -9.78
C SER A 591 -2.35 4.32 -10.18
N PRO A 592 -2.29 3.54 -11.27
CA PRO A 592 -3.40 2.65 -11.64
C PRO A 592 -3.56 1.48 -10.66
N ASP A 593 -2.48 1.10 -9.96
CA ASP A 593 -2.47 -0.03 -9.03
C ASP A 593 -2.72 0.41 -7.58
N PHE A 594 -2.37 1.66 -7.23
CA PHE A 594 -2.49 2.22 -5.87
C PHE A 594 -2.92 3.70 -5.87
N PRO A 595 -4.07 4.04 -6.45
CA PRO A 595 -4.49 5.44 -6.60
C PRO A 595 -4.69 6.16 -5.27
N GLN A 596 -4.86 5.45 -4.14
CA GLN A 596 -4.91 6.04 -2.80
C GLN A 596 -3.63 6.83 -2.47
N THR A 597 -2.50 6.54 -3.12
CA THR A 597 -1.23 7.29 -2.96
C THR A 597 -1.30 8.73 -3.48
N ALA A 598 -2.36 9.09 -4.20
CA ALA A 598 -2.63 10.40 -4.80
C ALA A 598 -1.57 10.83 -5.84
N THR A 599 -1.51 12.13 -6.16
CA THR A 599 -0.59 12.72 -7.15
C THR A 599 0.26 13.82 -6.51
N GLY A 600 1.33 14.24 -7.18
CA GLY A 600 2.25 15.29 -6.72
C GLY A 600 3.68 14.79 -6.55
N GLY A 601 4.54 15.61 -5.91
CA GLY A 601 5.92 15.24 -5.56
C GLY A 601 6.00 13.93 -4.77
N ARG A 602 7.17 13.29 -4.73
CA ARG A 602 7.31 11.94 -4.18
C ARG A 602 8.57 11.76 -3.33
N THR A 603 8.39 11.17 -2.17
CA THR A 603 9.37 10.72 -1.20
C THR A 603 8.70 9.70 -0.28
N ALA A 604 8.64 8.44 -0.72
CA ALA A 604 8.10 7.32 0.05
C ALA A 604 8.90 7.03 1.32
N MET A 605 8.21 6.68 2.40
CA MET A 605 8.80 6.24 3.67
C MET A 605 7.96 5.14 4.32
N ALA A 606 8.61 4.19 4.99
CA ALA A 606 7.93 3.12 5.73
C ALA A 606 8.15 3.28 7.23
N GLY A 607 7.06 3.18 7.99
CA GLY A 607 7.05 3.24 9.45
C GLY A 607 6.75 1.88 10.07
N PRO A 608 6.43 1.86 11.37
CA PRO A 608 6.28 0.62 12.12
C PRO A 608 5.01 -0.16 11.78
N VAL A 609 5.07 -1.47 11.97
CA VAL A 609 3.87 -2.33 12.10
C VAL A 609 3.43 -2.31 13.56
N TYR A 610 2.15 -2.07 13.81
CA TYR A 610 1.62 -1.98 15.17
C TYR A 610 1.00 -3.30 15.63
N TYR A 611 1.35 -3.72 16.85
CA TYR A 611 0.76 -4.89 17.50
C TYR A 611 0.28 -4.54 18.91
N ALA A 612 -1.03 -4.65 19.15
CA ALA A 612 -1.67 -4.18 20.37
C ALA A 612 -1.19 -4.93 21.64
N ASP A 613 -0.81 -6.20 21.50
CA ASP A 613 -0.31 -7.05 22.59
C ASP A 613 1.13 -6.77 23.02
N LEU A 614 1.87 -5.94 22.26
CA LEU A 614 3.21 -5.48 22.66
C LEU A 614 3.18 -4.27 23.62
N PHE A 615 1.99 -3.70 23.88
CA PHE A 615 1.87 -2.43 24.59
C PHE A 615 0.80 -2.47 25.70
N PRO A 616 0.90 -1.60 26.72
CA PRO A 616 -0.07 -1.56 27.81
C PRO A 616 -1.48 -1.18 27.33
N ASP A 617 -2.49 -1.95 27.74
CA ASP A 617 -3.90 -1.76 27.39
C ASP A 617 -4.42 -0.32 27.60
N LYS A 618 -3.88 0.39 28.61
CA LYS A 618 -4.32 1.74 28.99
C LYS A 618 -3.87 2.84 28.04
N THR A 619 -2.82 2.62 27.26
CA THR A 619 -2.16 3.68 26.46
C THR A 619 -2.02 3.33 24.98
N ARG A 620 -2.18 2.05 24.65
CA ARG A 620 -2.06 1.52 23.29
C ARG A 620 -3.16 2.03 22.35
N MET A 621 -2.89 1.98 21.06
CA MET A 621 -3.89 2.30 20.01
C MET A 621 -4.99 1.23 19.93
N PRO A 622 -6.17 1.57 19.36
CA PRO A 622 -7.28 0.62 19.18
C PRO A 622 -6.87 -0.66 18.43
N GLU A 623 -7.54 -1.76 18.76
CA GLU A 623 -7.34 -3.09 18.13
C GLU A 623 -7.48 -3.05 16.61
N TYR A 624 -8.25 -2.10 16.08
CA TYR A 624 -8.38 -1.86 14.64
C TYR A 624 -7.04 -1.77 13.91
N TYR A 625 -6.01 -1.18 14.51
CA TYR A 625 -4.69 -1.03 13.89
C TYR A 625 -3.77 -2.25 14.08
N ASN A 626 -4.18 -3.25 14.85
CA ASN A 626 -3.36 -4.42 15.14
C ASN A 626 -2.98 -5.15 13.83
N GLY A 627 -1.68 -5.39 13.63
CA GLY A 627 -1.10 -5.98 12.44
C GLY A 627 -1.01 -5.07 11.22
N LYS A 628 -1.32 -3.77 11.33
CA LYS A 628 -1.22 -2.82 10.21
C LYS A 628 0.15 -2.16 10.14
N LEU A 629 0.66 -2.01 8.92
CA LEU A 629 1.86 -1.23 8.61
C LEU A 629 1.49 0.25 8.44
N PHE A 630 2.19 1.16 9.09
CA PHE A 630 2.10 2.58 8.78
C PHE A 630 3.10 2.95 7.68
N ILE A 631 2.61 3.53 6.59
CA ILE A 631 3.43 4.13 5.54
C ILE A 631 3.15 5.63 5.48
N TYR A 632 4.13 6.42 5.07
CA TYR A 632 3.98 7.86 5.06
C TYR A 632 4.78 8.49 3.93
N GLU A 633 4.44 9.72 3.62
CA GLU A 633 4.92 10.40 2.43
C GLU A 633 5.20 11.87 2.76
N TRP A 634 6.45 12.26 2.52
CA TRP A 634 6.98 13.53 2.97
C TRP A 634 6.55 14.71 2.10
N MET A 635 6.45 14.57 0.77
CA MET A 635 6.05 15.63 -0.16
C MET A 635 4.54 15.94 -0.15
N ARG A 636 3.72 14.92 0.10
CA ARG A 636 2.26 14.86 0.00
C ARG A 636 1.61 14.87 1.38
N ASN A 637 2.40 14.84 2.46
CA ASN A 637 1.97 15.06 3.84
C ASN A 637 0.89 14.10 4.34
N TRP A 638 0.92 12.85 3.89
CA TRP A 638 -0.04 11.84 4.33
C TRP A 638 0.63 10.71 5.10
N ILE A 639 -0.17 10.06 5.93
CA ILE A 639 0.12 8.78 6.57
C ILE A 639 -1.02 7.84 6.21
N LYS A 640 -0.72 6.58 5.94
CA LYS A 640 -1.70 5.54 5.66
C LYS A 640 -1.44 4.31 6.51
N ALA A 641 -2.52 3.66 6.90
CA ALA A 641 -2.47 2.33 7.50
C ALA A 641 -2.70 1.30 6.40
N VAL A 642 -1.79 0.34 6.27
CA VAL A 642 -1.89 -0.77 5.31
C VAL A 642 -2.30 -2.01 6.07
N THR A 643 -3.43 -2.58 5.67
CA THR A 643 -3.88 -3.88 6.16
C THR A 643 -3.16 -4.97 5.38
N LEU A 644 -2.59 -5.93 6.10
CA LEU A 644 -1.87 -7.07 5.54
C LEU A 644 -2.75 -8.33 5.59
N GLN A 645 -2.63 -9.19 4.60
CA GLN A 645 -3.12 -10.57 4.69
C GLN A 645 -2.26 -11.36 5.69
N PRO A 646 -2.73 -12.51 6.22
CA PRO A 646 -1.96 -13.30 7.19
C PRO A 646 -0.56 -13.73 6.70
N ASN A 647 -0.37 -13.83 5.38
CA ASN A 647 0.92 -14.15 4.76
C ASN A 647 1.83 -12.92 4.53
N GLY A 648 1.40 -11.72 4.94
CA GLY A 648 2.11 -10.46 4.78
C GLY A 648 1.86 -9.73 3.46
N ASP A 649 1.01 -10.25 2.58
CA ASP A 649 0.67 -9.58 1.31
C ASP A 649 -0.21 -8.34 1.55
N PHE A 650 -0.14 -7.38 0.64
CA PHE A 650 -1.03 -6.22 0.64
C PHE A 650 -2.50 -6.67 0.57
N TYR A 651 -3.36 -6.07 1.38
CA TYR A 651 -4.81 -6.26 1.28
C TYR A 651 -5.53 -4.96 0.91
N ARG A 652 -5.37 -3.91 1.72
CA ARG A 652 -5.89 -2.57 1.44
C ARG A 652 -5.06 -1.53 2.18
N MET A 653 -5.20 -0.26 1.79
CA MET A 653 -4.68 0.87 2.55
C MET A 653 -5.76 1.92 2.75
N GLU A 654 -5.69 2.61 3.88
CA GLU A 654 -6.59 3.70 4.21
C GLU A 654 -5.81 4.90 4.76
N PRO A 655 -6.33 6.14 4.63
CA PRO A 655 -5.79 7.29 5.35
C PRO A 655 -5.71 7.04 6.86
N PHE A 656 -4.57 7.39 7.47
CA PHE A 656 -4.44 7.48 8.91
C PHE A 656 -4.46 8.96 9.31
N LEU A 657 -5.42 9.35 10.14
CA LEU A 657 -5.61 10.73 10.59
C LEU A 657 -5.84 11.73 9.45
N GLU A 658 -6.76 11.43 8.53
CA GLU A 658 -7.05 12.26 7.35
C GLU A 658 -7.37 13.73 7.68
N ASN A 659 -7.98 13.99 8.84
CA ASN A 659 -8.32 15.34 9.29
C ASN A 659 -7.17 16.07 9.99
N VAL A 660 -6.01 15.42 10.15
CA VAL A 660 -4.83 15.99 10.80
C VAL A 660 -3.84 16.46 9.73
N LYS A 661 -3.38 17.70 9.85
CA LYS A 661 -2.34 18.24 8.98
C LYS A 661 -0.96 17.84 9.48
N PHE A 662 -0.15 17.33 8.56
CA PHE A 662 1.27 17.07 8.77
C PHE A 662 2.13 18.07 7.98
N ALA A 663 3.35 18.31 8.46
CA ALA A 663 4.35 19.16 7.83
C ALA A 663 5.59 18.32 7.49
N ALA A 664 5.47 17.57 6.41
CA ALA A 664 6.49 16.70 5.84
C ALA A 664 6.99 15.68 6.89
N PRO A 665 6.16 14.67 7.24
CA PRO A 665 6.56 13.64 8.20
C PRO A 665 7.80 12.92 7.68
N VAL A 666 8.86 12.90 8.48
CA VAL A 666 10.19 12.42 8.08
C VAL A 666 10.62 11.18 8.85
N ASP A 667 10.03 10.95 10.03
CA ASP A 667 10.29 9.75 10.83
C ASP A 667 9.12 9.42 11.77
N MET A 668 8.95 8.13 12.10
CA MET A 668 7.89 7.63 12.96
C MET A 668 8.37 6.45 13.81
N GLU A 669 8.12 6.48 15.13
CA GLU A 669 8.47 5.40 16.05
C GLU A 669 7.30 5.11 17.02
N LEU A 670 7.10 3.84 17.36
CA LEU A 670 6.20 3.44 18.46
C LEU A 670 6.93 3.54 19.80
N GLY A 671 6.39 4.32 20.74
CA GLY A 671 6.91 4.39 22.10
C GLY A 671 6.57 3.14 22.92
N PRO A 672 7.25 2.92 24.06
CA PRO A 672 6.93 1.81 24.97
C PRO A 672 5.53 1.92 25.59
N ASP A 673 4.87 3.08 25.46
CA ASP A 673 3.47 3.30 25.83
C ASP A 673 2.48 2.89 24.71
N GLY A 674 2.96 2.42 23.56
CA GLY A 674 2.13 2.02 22.42
C GLY A 674 1.58 3.18 21.61
N LYS A 675 2.06 4.40 21.82
CA LYS A 675 1.69 5.58 21.03
C LYS A 675 2.64 5.79 19.88
N LEU A 676 2.11 6.39 18.82
CA LEU A 676 2.87 6.70 17.62
C LEU A 676 3.44 8.12 17.73
N TYR A 677 4.76 8.22 17.71
CA TYR A 677 5.51 9.46 17.69
C TYR A 677 5.88 9.80 16.25
N ILE A 678 5.82 11.08 15.90
CA ILE A 678 5.99 11.57 14.53
C ILE A 678 6.94 12.76 14.56
N LEU A 679 8.01 12.67 13.77
CA LEU A 679 8.95 13.76 13.51
C LEU A 679 8.59 14.42 12.18
N GLU A 680 8.51 15.74 12.18
CA GLU A 680 8.09 16.56 11.04
C GLU A 680 9.22 17.50 10.64
N TYR A 681 9.65 17.42 9.38
CA TYR A 681 10.76 18.21 8.85
C TYR A 681 10.39 19.68 8.65
N GLY A 682 9.13 19.96 8.31
CA GLY A 682 8.65 21.27 7.90
C GLY A 682 8.74 21.52 6.40
N THR A 683 8.24 22.67 5.94
CA THR A 683 8.04 22.95 4.51
C THR A 683 9.27 23.47 3.76
N GLY A 684 10.21 24.13 4.45
CA GLY A 684 11.42 24.69 3.87
C GLY A 684 12.58 23.68 3.82
N TRP A 685 13.26 23.59 2.69
CA TRP A 685 14.41 22.71 2.53
C TRP A 685 15.67 23.42 3.01
N PHE A 686 16.58 22.70 3.69
CA PHE A 686 17.86 23.25 4.13
C PHE A 686 17.75 24.48 5.06
N SER A 687 16.65 24.59 5.81
CA SER A 687 16.31 25.78 6.61
C SER A 687 15.62 25.41 7.92
N LYS A 688 15.76 26.25 8.96
CA LYS A 688 14.92 26.15 10.17
C LYS A 688 13.47 26.45 9.82
N ASN A 689 12.60 25.49 10.13
CA ASN A 689 11.20 25.52 9.78
C ASN A 689 10.35 25.88 11.00
N LYS A 690 9.37 26.79 10.83
CA LYS A 690 8.40 27.14 11.90
C LYS A 690 7.35 26.05 12.11
N ASP A 691 7.20 25.18 11.13
CA ASP A 691 6.26 24.08 11.08
C ASP A 691 6.92 22.71 11.28
N SER A 692 8.26 22.64 11.41
CA SER A 692 8.91 21.42 11.92
C SER A 692 8.43 21.13 13.34
N GLY A 693 8.41 19.86 13.71
CA GLY A 693 7.87 19.51 15.02
C GLY A 693 8.03 18.05 15.39
N LEU A 694 7.77 17.78 16.66
CA LEU A 694 7.69 16.46 17.23
C LEU A 694 6.30 16.34 17.82
N SER A 695 5.57 15.33 17.40
CA SER A 695 4.19 15.10 17.79
C SER A 695 3.99 13.66 18.24
N ARG A 696 2.92 13.43 19.00
CA ARG A 696 2.46 12.12 19.41
C ARG A 696 0.98 11.97 19.09
N ILE A 697 0.56 10.77 18.69
CA ILE A 697 -0.84 10.45 18.49
C ILE A 697 -1.41 9.83 19.77
N ASP A 698 -2.49 10.45 20.26
CA ASP A 698 -3.22 10.05 21.46
C ASP A 698 -4.63 9.57 21.07
N PHE A 699 -5.04 8.45 21.65
CA PHE A 699 -6.38 7.89 21.53
C PHE A 699 -7.12 8.04 22.87
N LYS A 700 -8.39 8.45 22.82
CA LYS A 700 -9.24 8.70 23.99
C LYS A 700 -10.33 7.65 24.19
#